data_AF-A0A7C3LRE8-F1
#
_entry.id   AF-A0A7C3LRE8-F1
#
_cell.length_a   1.000
_cell.length_b   1.000
_cell.length_c   1.000
_cell.angle_alpha   90.00
_cell.angle_beta   90.00
_cell.angle_gamma   90.00
#
_symmetry.space_group_name_H-M   'P 1'
#
loop_
_entity.id
_entity.type
_entity.pdbx_description
1 polymer ?
#
loop_
_entity_poly.entity_id
_entity_poly.type
_entity_poly.pdbx_seq_one_letter_code
_entity_poly.pdbx_strand_id
1 'polypeptide(L)'
;MKPILERLKNEILLLDGSMGALLQSRGLPSGYAPDLWNLERPQDIQQVHSEYVRAGSDIILTNTFGSSRLRLKEYDAEGQIREINEAGVELARRAARDQAFVAGDIGPSGTTIAPFGDLPFDDAIGIFYEQARILLEAGVDLIAIETMFDIQEMRAALIGVREAVSGRIPVMALMTFNNDGITDSGSDPETAASVLEGFGVDIMGLNCSVGPEAMVPVVRRLGQTTSTFIAVEPNAGLPVHREGRTVYPANAEEVARFAPQFVEAGANIIGGCCGTTPEYIRLLSRMLKGTAPISRPAPSLLKISSRTHMTLIGPGVPFLIVGEKINPTGKKKFSEAIAAGQTDLIVAEARKEMEAGAHALDVNVGVPLVNEAEMMAKALTAIQNVVQLPIVIDSSYASALEAGLKVYPGRSLVNSVNAEDERLEEVLPIIKKYGAAVIGLVSGDDIPEMAVDRLKNAEKILKRALEMGLSPRDLIFDTLALTVSAVQEASRQTLETIRLIKRELGLPTILGLSNVSFGLPARKLVHDNFLAMAIGAGLDAAICDPYDTILHQTVAAASVFAGRDPDCRIYIEKSEQWVAPESGDARKKDAGPQKPLTTVEAIRKAIIEGERESIASLVQKALAEGESPFVIFLDYMTPAIRHLGDLFGQRIKFIPHLIAGADTMKKGVEVLQPYLESDGPVEKKGTVVFATVKGDIHDIGKNICILMLRNFGYNVIDMGRNVPLETILEAAREHNAQIVALSALMTTTMMQMKLAIDTIEERHLPYKVMIGGAVVTTKFAEEIKADGYGKDVGAVVGLAEQLIQACMETQPPAYSISKSKMK
;
A
#
# COMPACT_ATOMS: atom_id res chain seq x y z
N MET A 1 -24.71 28.32 0.69
CA MET A 1 -25.29 26.96 0.72
C MET A 1 -24.23 26.00 1.25
N LYS A 2 -24.67 24.95 1.95
CA LYS A 2 -24.05 24.37 3.15
C LYS A 2 -22.68 23.71 2.89
N PRO A 3 -21.69 23.81 3.80
CA PRO A 3 -20.55 22.91 3.79
C PRO A 3 -21.10 21.50 4.01
N ILE A 4 -20.98 20.61 3.01
CA ILE A 4 -21.36 19.18 3.07
C ILE A 4 -21.04 18.53 4.44
N LEU A 5 -19.90 18.91 5.03
CA LEU A 5 -19.42 18.48 6.35
C LEU A 5 -20.38 18.79 7.51
N GLU A 6 -21.13 19.88 7.46
CA GLU A 6 -22.14 20.19 8.49
C GLU A 6 -23.39 19.33 8.37
N ARG A 7 -23.75 18.91 7.14
CA ARG A 7 -24.85 17.95 6.94
C ARG A 7 -24.45 16.58 7.47
N LEU A 8 -23.24 16.12 7.19
CA LEU A 8 -22.71 14.81 7.63
C LEU A 8 -22.67 14.61 9.14
N LYS A 9 -22.72 15.70 9.94
CA LYS A 9 -22.85 15.61 11.40
C LYS A 9 -24.24 15.20 11.87
N ASN A 10 -25.27 15.46 11.06
CA ASN A 10 -26.67 15.40 11.49
C ASN A 10 -27.50 14.37 10.70
N GLU A 11 -27.07 14.02 9.49
CA GLU A 11 -27.80 13.12 8.60
C GLU A 11 -26.84 12.23 7.79
N ILE A 12 -27.34 11.05 7.41
CA ILE A 12 -26.68 10.19 6.42
C ILE A 12 -26.94 10.78 5.04
N LEU A 13 -25.86 11.03 4.27
CA LEU A 13 -25.97 11.51 2.89
C LEU A 13 -25.88 10.35 1.90
N LEU A 14 -26.51 10.53 0.74
CA LEU A 14 -26.46 9.54 -0.33
C LEU A 14 -25.55 10.00 -1.47
N LEU A 15 -24.60 9.14 -1.84
CA LEU A 15 -23.90 9.27 -3.12
C LEU A 15 -24.78 8.71 -4.25
N ASP A 16 -24.35 8.86 -5.50
CA ASP A 16 -24.95 8.19 -6.65
C ASP A 16 -24.49 6.73 -6.79
N GLY A 17 -24.88 6.13 -7.91
CA GLY A 17 -24.55 4.76 -8.28
C GLY A 17 -23.59 4.71 -9.47
N SER A 18 -23.44 3.53 -10.07
CA SER A 18 -22.52 3.33 -11.20
C SER A 18 -22.82 4.19 -12.44
N MET A 19 -21.89 5.09 -12.80
CA MET A 19 -21.89 5.75 -14.11
C MET A 19 -21.62 4.75 -15.25
N GLY A 20 -20.50 4.04 -15.20
CA GLY A 20 -20.04 3.16 -16.28
C GLY A 20 -21.03 2.03 -16.61
N ALA A 21 -21.56 1.33 -15.61
CA ALA A 21 -22.50 0.24 -15.84
C ALA A 21 -23.83 0.74 -16.44
N LEU A 22 -24.29 1.92 -16.01
CA LEU A 22 -25.51 2.51 -16.56
C LEU A 22 -25.31 2.97 -18.01
N LEU A 23 -24.16 3.55 -18.35
CA LEU A 23 -23.84 3.93 -19.73
C LEU A 23 -23.72 2.71 -20.65
N GLN A 24 -23.21 1.59 -20.18
CA GLN A 24 -23.17 0.33 -20.95
C GLN A 24 -24.56 -0.17 -21.29
N SER A 25 -25.51 -0.08 -20.35
CA SER A 25 -26.91 -0.41 -20.64
C SER A 25 -27.53 0.48 -21.73
N ARG A 26 -26.92 1.66 -21.99
CA ARG A 26 -27.31 2.64 -23.02
C ARG A 26 -26.45 2.58 -24.28
N GLY A 27 -25.62 1.54 -24.41
CA GLY A 27 -24.83 1.28 -25.61
C GLY A 27 -23.42 1.86 -25.60
N LEU A 28 -22.87 2.21 -24.43
CA LEU A 28 -21.42 2.45 -24.32
C LEU A 28 -20.67 1.16 -24.69
N PRO A 29 -19.81 1.17 -25.73
CA PRO A 29 -19.09 -0.02 -26.13
C PRO A 29 -18.17 -0.54 -25.01
N SER A 30 -18.04 -1.86 -24.93
CA SER A 30 -17.03 -2.49 -24.06
C SER A 30 -15.63 -1.98 -24.44
N GLY A 31 -14.87 -1.56 -23.42
CA GLY A 31 -13.53 -1.01 -23.62
C GLY A 31 -13.45 0.45 -24.05
N TYR A 32 -14.57 1.17 -24.10
CA TYR A 32 -14.58 2.60 -24.38
C TYR A 32 -14.45 3.42 -23.08
N ALA A 33 -13.75 4.55 -23.14
CA ALA A 33 -13.66 5.50 -22.02
C ALA A 33 -15.01 6.21 -21.83
N PRO A 34 -15.68 6.05 -20.68
CA PRO A 34 -16.93 6.76 -20.38
C PRO A 34 -16.76 8.28 -20.43
N ASP A 35 -15.61 8.78 -20.02
CA ASP A 35 -15.26 10.20 -19.93
C ASP A 35 -15.40 10.94 -21.27
N LEU A 36 -15.09 10.30 -22.40
CA LEU A 36 -15.20 10.89 -23.74
C LEU A 36 -16.65 11.24 -24.12
N TRP A 37 -17.63 10.54 -23.54
CA TRP A 37 -19.04 10.85 -23.76
C TRP A 37 -19.46 12.19 -23.16
N ASN A 38 -18.64 12.82 -22.31
CA ASN A 38 -18.86 14.21 -21.90
C ASN A 38 -18.92 15.15 -23.13
N LEU A 39 -18.13 14.86 -24.16
CA LEU A 39 -18.08 15.65 -25.40
C LEU A 39 -18.95 15.03 -26.50
N GLU A 40 -18.92 13.70 -26.65
CA GLU A 40 -19.57 13.02 -27.78
C GLU A 40 -21.08 12.82 -27.57
N ARG A 41 -21.50 12.59 -26.32
CA ARG A 41 -22.88 12.27 -25.95
C ARG A 41 -23.32 12.97 -24.65
N PRO A 42 -23.18 14.31 -24.57
CA PRO A 42 -23.45 15.05 -23.33
C PRO A 42 -24.86 14.86 -22.78
N GLN A 43 -25.86 14.65 -23.64
CA GLN A 43 -27.25 14.43 -23.23
C GLN A 43 -27.42 13.13 -22.45
N ASP A 44 -26.73 12.06 -22.85
CA ASP A 44 -26.79 10.75 -22.19
C ASP A 44 -26.19 10.85 -20.77
N ILE A 45 -25.06 11.53 -20.63
CA ILE A 45 -24.39 11.79 -19.34
C ILE A 45 -25.27 12.63 -18.41
N GLN A 46 -25.78 13.78 -18.90
CA GLN A 46 -26.67 14.63 -18.11
C GLN A 46 -27.93 13.88 -17.66
N GLN A 47 -28.47 13.01 -18.51
CA GLN A 47 -29.63 12.20 -18.16
C GLN A 47 -29.30 11.21 -17.04
N VAL A 48 -28.14 10.55 -17.06
CA VAL A 48 -27.69 9.66 -15.97
C VAL A 48 -27.65 10.42 -14.64
N HIS A 49 -26.95 11.55 -14.57
CA HIS A 49 -26.91 12.36 -13.34
C HIS A 49 -28.32 12.77 -12.89
N SER A 50 -29.18 13.19 -13.83
CA SER A 50 -30.57 13.59 -13.53
C SER A 50 -31.42 12.44 -13.00
N GLU A 51 -31.09 11.19 -13.31
CA GLU A 51 -31.76 10.00 -12.77
C GLU A 51 -31.34 9.73 -11.32
N TYR A 52 -30.06 9.87 -11.00
CA TYR A 52 -29.56 9.71 -9.62
C TYR A 52 -30.05 10.84 -8.69
N VAL A 53 -30.02 12.09 -9.15
CA VAL A 53 -30.61 13.21 -8.39
C VAL A 53 -32.10 12.96 -8.11
N ARG A 54 -32.87 12.50 -9.12
CA ARG A 54 -34.29 12.14 -8.93
C ARG A 54 -34.50 10.91 -8.04
N ALA A 55 -33.52 10.01 -7.97
CA ALA A 55 -33.56 8.86 -7.08
C ALA A 55 -33.30 9.24 -5.61
N GLY A 56 -32.68 10.39 -5.37
CA GLY A 56 -32.46 10.95 -4.03
C GLY A 56 -31.00 11.07 -3.63
N SER A 57 -30.05 11.03 -4.58
CA SER A 57 -28.64 11.33 -4.31
C SER A 57 -28.47 12.77 -3.80
N ASP A 58 -27.77 12.92 -2.69
CA ASP A 58 -27.31 14.21 -2.15
C ASP A 58 -26.02 14.67 -2.79
N ILE A 59 -25.22 13.73 -3.31
CA ILE A 59 -23.93 13.95 -3.95
C ILE A 59 -23.93 13.14 -5.24
N ILE A 60 -23.48 13.73 -6.34
CA ILE A 60 -23.23 13.04 -7.60
C ILE A 60 -21.76 13.18 -7.99
N LEU A 61 -21.18 12.10 -8.48
CA LEU A 61 -19.83 12.07 -9.02
C LEU A 61 -19.85 12.58 -10.45
N THR A 62 -18.85 13.35 -10.84
CA THR A 62 -18.65 13.75 -12.24
C THR A 62 -18.19 12.56 -13.08
N ASN A 63 -18.53 12.52 -14.37
CA ASN A 63 -18.02 11.48 -15.27
C ASN A 63 -16.56 11.77 -15.67
N THR A 64 -15.65 11.77 -14.69
CA THR A 64 -14.24 12.15 -14.85
C THR A 64 -13.25 11.17 -14.22
N PHE A 65 -13.71 10.00 -13.77
CA PHE A 65 -12.90 8.94 -13.17
C PHE A 65 -11.57 8.68 -13.92
N GLY A 66 -11.64 8.60 -15.25
CA GLY A 66 -10.50 8.31 -16.13
C GLY A 66 -9.93 9.53 -16.85
N SER A 67 -10.29 10.75 -16.45
CA SER A 67 -9.97 11.98 -17.18
C SER A 67 -8.60 12.59 -16.86
N SER A 68 -7.59 11.75 -16.63
CA SER A 68 -6.21 12.16 -16.39
C SER A 68 -5.33 11.94 -17.62
N ARG A 69 -4.17 12.61 -17.69
CA ARG A 69 -3.26 12.56 -18.84
C ARG A 69 -2.86 11.15 -19.26
N LEU A 70 -2.48 10.29 -18.31
CA LEU A 70 -2.05 8.92 -18.62
C LEU A 70 -3.22 8.06 -19.12
N ARG A 71 -4.41 8.27 -18.56
CA ARG A 71 -5.61 7.52 -18.90
C ARG A 71 -6.17 7.91 -20.25
N LEU A 72 -6.28 9.21 -20.53
CA LEU A 72 -6.76 9.72 -21.81
C LEU A 72 -5.80 9.43 -22.96
N LYS A 73 -4.50 9.30 -22.69
CA LYS A 73 -3.51 8.85 -23.68
C LYS A 73 -3.80 7.46 -24.25
N GLU A 74 -4.45 6.57 -23.47
CA GLU A 74 -4.84 5.23 -23.95
C GLU A 74 -5.92 5.27 -25.04
N TYR A 75 -6.55 6.44 -25.22
CA TYR A 75 -7.62 6.69 -26.18
C TYR A 75 -7.27 7.82 -27.16
N ASP A 76 -5.99 8.18 -27.28
CA ASP A 76 -5.48 9.29 -28.11
C ASP A 76 -6.16 10.65 -27.80
N ALA A 77 -6.55 10.86 -26.54
CA ALA A 77 -7.32 12.01 -26.07
C ALA A 77 -6.59 12.87 -25.02
N GLU A 78 -5.29 12.68 -24.83
CA GLU A 78 -4.49 13.44 -23.85
C GLU A 78 -4.41 14.94 -24.17
N GLY A 79 -4.70 15.33 -25.42
CA GLY A 79 -4.80 16.73 -25.82
C GLY A 79 -6.10 17.43 -25.40
N GLN A 80 -7.06 16.70 -24.83
CA GLN A 80 -8.41 17.17 -24.51
C GLN A 80 -8.76 17.09 -23.01
N ILE A 81 -7.75 16.98 -22.14
CA ILE A 81 -7.94 16.79 -20.69
C ILE A 81 -8.84 17.88 -20.11
N ARG A 82 -8.62 19.15 -20.49
CA ARG A 82 -9.39 20.28 -19.97
C ARG A 82 -10.85 20.21 -20.41
N GLU A 83 -11.07 20.05 -21.70
CA GLU A 83 -12.40 20.02 -22.31
C GLU A 83 -13.25 18.89 -21.75
N ILE A 84 -12.68 17.70 -21.58
CA ILE A 84 -13.38 16.52 -21.05
C ILE A 84 -13.79 16.72 -19.58
N ASN A 85 -12.87 17.21 -18.74
CA ASN A 85 -13.15 17.45 -17.31
C ASN A 85 -14.15 18.60 -17.11
N GLU A 86 -13.97 19.73 -17.81
CA GLU A 86 -14.89 20.88 -17.72
C GLU A 86 -16.31 20.51 -18.16
N ALA A 87 -16.44 19.76 -19.26
CA ALA A 87 -17.74 19.26 -19.72
C ALA A 87 -18.37 18.30 -18.70
N GLY A 88 -17.59 17.40 -18.08
CA GLY A 88 -18.08 16.50 -17.04
C GLY A 88 -18.69 17.26 -15.84
N VAL A 89 -17.98 18.29 -15.36
CA VAL A 89 -18.46 19.16 -14.27
C VAL A 89 -19.72 19.94 -14.69
N GLU A 90 -19.73 20.50 -15.89
CA GLU A 90 -20.87 21.27 -16.40
C GLU A 90 -22.14 20.41 -16.48
N LEU A 91 -22.03 19.18 -17.00
CA LEU A 91 -23.16 18.26 -17.16
C LEU A 91 -23.72 17.81 -15.81
N ALA A 92 -22.84 17.49 -14.86
CA ALA A 92 -23.24 17.17 -13.49
C ALA A 92 -23.93 18.37 -12.82
N ARG A 93 -23.38 19.59 -12.96
CA ARG A 93 -23.96 20.81 -12.37
C ARG A 93 -25.34 21.14 -12.95
N ARG A 94 -25.52 20.99 -14.27
CA ARG A 94 -26.83 21.16 -14.95
C ARG A 94 -27.88 20.15 -14.47
N ALA A 95 -27.46 18.93 -14.15
CA ALA A 95 -28.33 17.90 -13.60
C ALA A 95 -28.67 18.13 -12.12
N ALA A 96 -27.69 18.55 -11.32
CA ALA A 96 -27.84 18.79 -9.88
C ALA A 96 -28.89 19.86 -9.56
N ARG A 97 -28.93 20.98 -10.31
CA ARG A 97 -29.90 22.10 -10.10
C ARG A 97 -30.04 22.51 -8.61
N ASP A 98 -28.92 22.62 -7.91
CA ASP A 98 -28.83 22.91 -6.47
C ASP A 98 -29.49 21.88 -5.51
N GLN A 99 -29.91 20.72 -6.01
CA GLN A 99 -30.48 19.62 -5.20
C GLN A 99 -29.42 18.64 -4.70
N ALA A 100 -28.28 18.56 -5.37
CA ALA A 100 -27.17 17.69 -5.03
C ALA A 100 -25.82 18.44 -5.11
N PHE A 101 -24.84 17.99 -4.35
CA PHE A 101 -23.46 18.42 -4.49
C PHE A 101 -22.79 17.70 -5.66
N VAL A 102 -21.88 18.39 -6.34
CA VAL A 102 -21.11 17.85 -7.46
C VAL A 102 -19.68 17.56 -6.98
N ALA A 103 -19.30 16.28 -6.99
CA ALA A 103 -17.96 15.82 -6.66
C ALA A 103 -17.12 15.64 -7.93
N GLY A 104 -15.94 16.26 -7.97
CA GLY A 104 -14.93 15.98 -8.99
C GLY A 104 -14.33 14.60 -8.77
N ASP A 105 -14.63 13.64 -9.64
CA ASP A 105 -14.20 12.24 -9.50
C ASP A 105 -12.83 12.04 -10.15
N ILE A 106 -11.90 11.46 -9.40
CA ILE A 106 -10.52 11.17 -9.79
C ILE A 106 -10.23 9.71 -9.45
N GLY A 107 -10.08 8.88 -10.47
CA GLY A 107 -9.65 7.50 -10.35
C GLY A 107 -8.13 7.31 -10.33
N PRO A 108 -7.66 6.06 -10.28
CA PRO A 108 -6.23 5.74 -10.32
C PRO A 108 -5.60 6.10 -11.68
N SER A 109 -4.29 6.33 -11.66
CA SER A 109 -3.47 6.69 -12.83
C SER A 109 -3.36 5.56 -13.86
N GLY A 110 -3.66 4.32 -13.45
CA GLY A 110 -3.59 3.13 -14.31
C GLY A 110 -2.18 2.51 -14.40
N THR A 111 -1.27 2.90 -13.51
CA THR A 111 0.08 2.32 -13.36
C THR A 111 0.50 2.29 -11.90
N THR A 112 1.63 1.67 -11.60
CA THR A 112 2.21 1.61 -10.25
C THR A 112 3.19 2.78 -10.04
N ILE A 113 3.28 3.26 -8.80
CA ILE A 113 4.09 4.42 -8.43
C ILE A 113 5.33 4.02 -7.63
N ALA A 114 6.43 4.73 -7.87
CA ALA A 114 7.68 4.59 -7.14
C ALA A 114 7.46 4.68 -5.61
N PRO A 115 8.20 3.88 -4.82
CA PRO A 115 9.38 3.13 -5.24
C PRO A 115 9.12 1.68 -5.68
N PHE A 116 7.85 1.27 -5.81
CA PHE A 116 7.47 -0.12 -6.17
C PHE A 116 6.79 -0.21 -7.54
N GLY A 117 6.88 0.86 -8.32
CA GLY A 117 6.35 1.00 -9.65
C GLY A 117 7.18 1.95 -10.49
N ASP A 118 6.84 2.02 -11.78
CA ASP A 118 7.66 2.70 -12.79
C ASP A 118 7.44 4.21 -12.83
N LEU A 119 6.27 4.70 -12.38
CA LEU A 119 5.96 6.13 -12.42
C LEU A 119 6.65 6.86 -11.25
N PRO A 120 7.52 7.86 -11.51
CA PRO A 120 8.09 8.67 -10.44
C PRO A 120 7.02 9.36 -9.60
N PHE A 121 7.23 9.42 -8.29
CA PHE A 121 6.23 9.95 -7.34
C PHE A 121 5.84 11.41 -7.64
N ASP A 122 6.82 12.25 -7.98
CA ASP A 122 6.58 13.67 -8.33
C ASP A 122 5.79 13.81 -9.65
N ASP A 123 6.02 12.91 -10.62
CA ASP A 123 5.25 12.89 -11.88
C ASP A 123 3.79 12.48 -11.63
N ALA A 124 3.57 11.52 -10.73
CA ALA A 124 2.24 11.11 -10.30
C ALA A 124 1.49 12.29 -9.63
N ILE A 125 2.15 13.02 -8.72
CA ILE A 125 1.60 14.25 -8.11
C ILE A 125 1.17 15.23 -9.21
N GLY A 126 2.03 15.47 -10.20
CA GLY A 126 1.73 16.38 -11.30
C GLY A 126 0.50 16.00 -12.12
N ILE A 127 0.29 14.69 -12.35
CA ILE A 127 -0.89 14.17 -13.07
C ILE A 127 -2.18 14.45 -12.30
N PHE A 128 -2.19 14.17 -10.99
CA PHE A 128 -3.37 14.41 -10.17
C PHE A 128 -3.62 15.90 -9.94
N TYR A 129 -2.55 16.70 -9.79
CA TYR A 129 -2.63 18.16 -9.71
C TYR A 129 -3.30 18.77 -10.96
N GLU A 130 -2.90 18.32 -12.15
CA GLU A 130 -3.45 18.82 -13.41
C GLU A 130 -4.97 18.62 -13.48
N GLN A 131 -5.44 17.39 -13.22
CA GLN A 131 -6.86 17.08 -13.24
C GLN A 131 -7.62 17.81 -12.14
N ALA A 132 -7.12 17.77 -10.89
CA ALA A 132 -7.76 18.41 -9.75
C ALA A 132 -7.94 19.92 -9.97
N ARG A 133 -6.92 20.61 -10.49
CA ARG A 133 -6.99 22.03 -10.80
C ARG A 133 -8.11 22.35 -11.79
N ILE A 134 -8.27 21.55 -12.85
CA ILE A 134 -9.32 21.76 -13.85
C ILE A 134 -10.71 21.58 -13.22
N LEU A 135 -10.91 20.52 -12.44
CA LEU A 135 -12.17 20.24 -11.75
C LEU A 135 -12.55 21.39 -10.78
N LEU A 136 -11.56 21.89 -10.04
CA LEU A 136 -11.73 23.01 -9.11
C LEU A 136 -12.08 24.31 -9.84
N GLU A 137 -11.40 24.63 -10.94
CA GLU A 137 -11.69 25.80 -11.79
C GLU A 137 -13.10 25.72 -12.41
N ALA A 138 -13.55 24.52 -12.76
CA ALA A 138 -14.89 24.27 -13.28
C ALA A 138 -15.99 24.35 -12.20
N GLY A 139 -15.62 24.40 -10.91
CA GLY A 139 -16.52 24.71 -9.81
C GLY A 139 -17.23 23.49 -9.20
N VAL A 140 -16.50 22.42 -8.89
CA VAL A 140 -16.98 21.30 -8.04
C VAL A 140 -17.17 21.73 -6.58
N ASP A 141 -18.02 21.01 -5.84
CA ASP A 141 -18.28 21.26 -4.41
C ASP A 141 -17.30 20.50 -3.49
N LEU A 142 -16.74 19.39 -3.99
CA LEU A 142 -15.74 18.54 -3.34
C LEU A 142 -14.94 17.77 -4.40
N ILE A 143 -13.80 17.21 -3.99
CA ILE A 143 -13.04 16.25 -4.80
C ILE A 143 -13.21 14.86 -4.19
N ALA A 144 -13.48 13.86 -5.03
CA ALA A 144 -13.52 12.45 -4.70
C ALA A 144 -12.35 11.75 -5.38
N ILE A 145 -11.44 11.19 -4.59
CA ILE A 145 -10.36 10.32 -5.05
C ILE A 145 -10.81 8.89 -4.77
N GLU A 146 -11.04 8.10 -5.81
CA GLU A 146 -11.74 6.82 -5.68
C GLU A 146 -10.99 5.63 -6.24
N THR A 147 -11.28 4.44 -5.69
CA THR A 147 -10.77 3.16 -6.19
C THR A 147 -9.24 3.04 -6.17
N MET A 148 -8.58 3.72 -5.23
CA MET A 148 -7.14 3.57 -5.06
C MET A 148 -6.84 2.22 -4.41
N PHE A 149 -6.09 1.37 -5.10
CA PHE A 149 -5.68 0.05 -4.59
C PHE A 149 -4.32 0.10 -3.89
N ASP A 150 -3.57 1.19 -4.05
CA ASP A 150 -2.28 1.42 -3.39
C ASP A 150 -2.22 2.74 -2.63
N ILE A 151 -1.68 2.69 -1.41
CA ILE A 151 -1.60 3.85 -0.52
C ILE A 151 -0.58 4.89 -1.03
N GLN A 152 0.47 4.48 -1.76
CA GLN A 152 1.42 5.44 -2.34
C GLN A 152 0.78 6.26 -3.44
N GLU A 153 -0.07 5.64 -4.27
CA GLU A 153 -0.87 6.35 -5.27
C GLU A 153 -1.86 7.32 -4.62
N MET A 154 -2.56 6.87 -3.58
CA MET A 154 -3.43 7.74 -2.79
C MET A 154 -2.67 8.95 -2.22
N ARG A 155 -1.43 8.76 -1.71
CA ARG A 155 -0.58 9.87 -1.25
C ARG A 155 -0.27 10.86 -2.37
N ALA A 156 0.14 10.37 -3.55
CA ALA A 156 0.43 11.23 -4.69
C ALA A 156 -0.81 12.04 -5.12
N ALA A 157 -1.97 11.39 -5.16
CA ALA A 157 -3.24 12.03 -5.51
C ALA A 157 -3.64 13.10 -4.48
N LEU A 158 -3.51 12.81 -3.19
CA LEU A 158 -3.80 13.76 -2.12
C LEU A 158 -2.88 14.98 -2.17
N ILE A 159 -1.59 14.79 -2.42
CA ILE A 159 -0.65 15.91 -2.57
C ILE A 159 -1.05 16.76 -3.78
N GLY A 160 -1.28 16.14 -4.95
CA GLY A 160 -1.67 16.86 -6.16
C GLY A 160 -2.97 17.64 -5.98
N VAL A 161 -3.98 17.04 -5.36
CA VAL A 161 -5.24 17.71 -5.03
C VAL A 161 -5.01 18.86 -4.05
N ARG A 162 -4.25 18.66 -2.96
CA ARG A 162 -4.01 19.70 -1.95
C ARG A 162 -3.19 20.87 -2.52
N GLU A 163 -2.26 20.63 -3.43
CA GLU A 163 -1.51 21.68 -4.13
C GLU A 163 -2.39 22.46 -5.12
N ALA A 164 -3.43 21.84 -5.70
CA ALA A 164 -4.38 22.50 -6.59
C ALA A 164 -5.43 23.35 -5.85
N VAL A 165 -5.73 23.02 -4.59
CA VAL A 165 -6.79 23.68 -3.81
C VAL A 165 -6.34 25.06 -3.30
N SER A 166 -7.00 26.12 -3.77
CA SER A 166 -6.78 27.50 -3.31
C SER A 166 -7.71 27.94 -2.17
N GLY A 167 -8.32 27.00 -1.44
CA GLY A 167 -9.34 27.27 -0.42
C GLY A 167 -9.67 26.06 0.48
N ARG A 168 -10.87 26.02 1.07
CA ARG A 168 -11.32 24.88 1.92
C ARG A 168 -12.34 24.02 1.18
N ILE A 169 -11.89 23.33 0.15
CA ILE A 169 -12.69 22.33 -0.57
C ILE A 169 -12.55 20.97 0.14
N PRO A 170 -13.66 20.32 0.52
CA PRO A 170 -13.62 18.99 1.11
C PRO A 170 -13.01 17.97 0.16
N VAL A 171 -12.21 17.05 0.73
CA VAL A 171 -11.63 15.93 -0.02
C VAL A 171 -12.16 14.62 0.57
N MET A 172 -12.73 13.80 -0.32
CA MET A 172 -13.13 12.43 -0.08
C MET A 172 -12.08 11.48 -0.68
N ALA A 173 -11.60 10.52 0.10
CA ALA A 173 -10.54 9.59 -0.30
C ALA A 173 -10.95 8.14 -0.02
N LEU A 174 -11.20 7.37 -1.08
CA LEU A 174 -11.70 6.00 -0.99
C LEU A 174 -10.66 5.01 -1.53
N MET A 175 -10.37 4.01 -0.72
CA MET A 175 -9.52 2.89 -1.11
C MET A 175 -10.37 1.67 -1.45
N THR A 176 -9.85 0.76 -2.26
CA THR A 176 -10.53 -0.50 -2.56
C THR A 176 -9.89 -1.66 -1.80
N PHE A 177 -10.74 -2.48 -1.16
CA PHE A 177 -10.33 -3.60 -0.32
C PHE A 177 -10.88 -4.92 -0.86
N ASN A 178 -10.11 -5.98 -0.65
CA ASN A 178 -10.52 -7.34 -0.97
C ASN A 178 -11.50 -7.92 0.07
N ASN A 179 -11.94 -9.16 -0.14
CA ASN A 179 -12.87 -9.85 0.77
C ASN A 179 -12.31 -10.05 2.19
N ASP A 180 -10.99 -10.02 2.36
CA ASP A 180 -10.29 -10.09 3.65
C ASP A 180 -10.18 -8.72 4.34
N GLY A 181 -10.61 -7.64 3.68
CA GLY A 181 -10.53 -6.28 4.18
C GLY A 181 -9.13 -5.66 4.04
N ILE A 182 -8.26 -6.20 3.17
CA ILE A 182 -6.91 -5.70 2.89
C ILE A 182 -6.83 -5.23 1.42
N THR A 183 -6.09 -4.16 1.15
CA THR A 183 -5.84 -3.70 -0.23
C THR A 183 -4.91 -4.67 -0.97
N ASP A 184 -4.87 -4.60 -2.31
CA ASP A 184 -3.92 -5.43 -3.09
C ASP A 184 -2.45 -5.13 -2.77
N SER A 185 -2.15 -3.90 -2.34
CA SER A 185 -0.80 -3.53 -1.90
C SER A 185 -0.49 -3.90 -0.43
N GLY A 186 -1.47 -4.40 0.33
CA GLY A 186 -1.27 -4.95 1.68
C GLY A 186 -1.67 -4.01 2.83
N SER A 187 -2.28 -2.87 2.55
CA SER A 187 -2.74 -1.95 3.60
C SER A 187 -4.05 -2.42 4.22
N ASP A 188 -4.10 -2.45 5.55
CA ASP A 188 -5.34 -2.65 6.30
C ASP A 188 -6.09 -1.31 6.52
N PRO A 189 -7.35 -1.35 6.98
CA PRO A 189 -8.16 -0.14 7.17
C PRO A 189 -7.54 0.84 8.18
N GLU A 190 -6.89 0.33 9.22
CA GLU A 190 -6.22 1.12 10.25
C GLU A 190 -5.02 1.89 9.69
N THR A 191 -4.23 1.23 8.85
CA THR A 191 -3.10 1.81 8.13
C THR A 191 -3.57 2.86 7.17
N ALA A 192 -4.58 2.56 6.33
CA ALA A 192 -5.17 3.54 5.43
C ALA A 192 -5.68 4.77 6.19
N ALA A 193 -6.44 4.57 7.27
CA ALA A 193 -6.94 5.67 8.10
C ALA A 193 -5.82 6.54 8.66
N SER A 194 -4.73 5.94 9.14
CA SER A 194 -3.59 6.70 9.70
C SER A 194 -2.96 7.65 8.69
N VAL A 195 -2.77 7.18 7.44
CA VAL A 195 -2.19 7.97 6.34
C VAL A 195 -3.16 9.06 5.92
N LEU A 196 -4.41 8.70 5.66
CA LEU A 196 -5.46 9.64 5.21
C LEU A 196 -5.71 10.76 6.22
N GLU A 197 -5.68 10.46 7.52
CA GLU A 197 -5.74 11.48 8.57
C GLU A 197 -4.56 12.45 8.52
N GLY A 198 -3.34 11.96 8.20
CA GLY A 198 -2.15 12.80 8.06
C GLY A 198 -2.27 13.84 6.95
N PHE A 199 -3.02 13.53 5.89
CA PHE A 199 -3.36 14.48 4.80
C PHE A 199 -4.59 15.36 5.11
N GLY A 200 -5.18 15.20 6.30
CA GLY A 200 -6.35 15.94 6.75
C GLY A 200 -7.56 15.73 5.84
N VAL A 201 -7.78 14.52 5.32
CA VAL A 201 -8.98 14.25 4.50
C VAL A 201 -10.25 14.44 5.33
N ASP A 202 -11.30 14.95 4.68
CA ASP A 202 -12.56 15.28 5.35
C ASP A 202 -13.49 14.07 5.40
N ILE A 203 -13.41 13.21 4.38
CA ILE A 203 -14.16 11.96 4.25
C ILE A 203 -13.18 10.88 3.78
N MET A 204 -13.22 9.70 4.39
CA MET A 204 -12.48 8.53 3.92
C MET A 204 -13.40 7.33 3.81
N GLY A 205 -12.96 6.26 3.15
CA GLY A 205 -13.81 5.09 3.06
C GLY A 205 -13.35 4.08 2.03
N LEU A 206 -14.34 3.37 1.49
CA LEU A 206 -14.10 2.32 0.53
C LEU A 206 -15.19 2.22 -0.54
N ASN A 207 -14.75 1.84 -1.73
CA ASN A 207 -15.61 1.57 -2.86
C ASN A 207 -15.09 0.38 -3.69
N CYS A 208 -15.98 -0.16 -4.53
CA CYS A 208 -15.66 -1.21 -5.52
C CYS A 208 -15.12 -2.54 -4.92
N SER A 209 -14.58 -3.39 -5.79
CA SER A 209 -14.04 -4.75 -5.55
C SER A 209 -15.03 -5.79 -5.01
N VAL A 210 -15.70 -5.51 -3.90
CA VAL A 210 -16.51 -6.48 -3.16
C VAL A 210 -17.94 -6.00 -2.93
N GLY A 211 -18.81 -6.95 -2.56
CA GLY A 211 -20.19 -6.66 -2.19
C GLY A 211 -20.33 -6.12 -0.76
N PRO A 212 -21.56 -5.74 -0.35
CA PRO A 212 -21.78 -5.06 0.92
C PRO A 212 -21.44 -5.89 2.16
N GLU A 213 -21.61 -7.22 2.10
CA GLU A 213 -21.31 -8.13 3.22
C GLU A 213 -19.84 -8.05 3.66
N ALA A 214 -18.91 -7.99 2.70
CA ALA A 214 -17.48 -7.88 2.97
C ALA A 214 -17.06 -6.46 3.42
N MET A 215 -17.81 -5.43 3.01
CA MET A 215 -17.49 -4.03 3.36
C MET A 215 -17.89 -3.64 4.78
N VAL A 216 -18.98 -4.21 5.34
CA VAL A 216 -19.46 -3.85 6.70
C VAL A 216 -18.36 -4.00 7.77
N PRO A 217 -17.58 -5.11 7.83
CA PRO A 217 -16.46 -5.22 8.75
C PRO A 217 -15.39 -4.14 8.57
N VAL A 218 -15.10 -3.74 7.32
CA VAL A 218 -14.11 -2.69 7.02
C VAL A 218 -14.58 -1.33 7.52
N VAL A 219 -15.84 -0.96 7.24
CA VAL A 219 -16.45 0.28 7.77
C VAL A 219 -16.40 0.29 9.30
N ARG A 220 -16.67 -0.84 9.95
CA ARG A 220 -16.61 -0.95 11.42
C ARG A 220 -15.20 -0.72 11.97
N ARG A 221 -14.18 -1.29 11.33
CA ARG A 221 -12.78 -1.07 11.69
C ARG A 221 -12.40 0.41 11.53
N LEU A 222 -12.71 1.02 10.39
CA LEU A 222 -12.52 2.46 10.18
C LEU A 222 -13.25 3.28 11.25
N GLY A 223 -14.49 2.92 11.58
CA GLY A 223 -15.31 3.59 12.59
C GLY A 223 -14.72 3.53 14.00
N GLN A 224 -13.90 2.53 14.30
CA GLN A 224 -13.15 2.40 15.55
C GLN A 224 -11.79 3.10 15.51
N THR A 225 -11.23 3.31 14.32
CA THR A 225 -9.90 3.89 14.14
C THR A 225 -9.90 5.39 13.91
N THR A 226 -10.93 5.97 13.30
CA THR A 226 -10.93 7.41 12.95
C THR A 226 -12.20 8.13 13.40
N SER A 227 -12.07 9.45 13.59
CA SER A 227 -13.20 10.38 13.73
C SER A 227 -13.61 11.05 12.42
N THR A 228 -12.86 10.87 11.34
CA THR A 228 -13.18 11.39 10.00
C THR A 228 -14.43 10.72 9.46
N PHE A 229 -15.26 11.44 8.69
CA PHE A 229 -16.48 10.89 8.11
C PHE A 229 -16.18 9.69 7.22
N ILE A 230 -17.06 8.68 7.24
CA ILE A 230 -16.88 7.45 6.46
C ILE A 230 -17.86 7.37 5.30
N ALA A 231 -17.37 7.09 4.09
CA ALA A 231 -18.17 6.78 2.92
C ALA A 231 -18.04 5.30 2.51
N VAL A 232 -19.10 4.74 1.94
CA VAL A 232 -19.08 3.37 1.42
C VAL A 232 -19.93 3.21 0.16
N GLU A 233 -19.36 2.55 -0.85
CA GLU A 233 -19.99 2.32 -2.16
C GLU A 233 -19.79 0.86 -2.61
N PRO A 234 -20.67 -0.05 -2.15
CA PRO A 234 -20.56 -1.46 -2.49
C PRO A 234 -20.91 -1.74 -3.96
N ASN A 235 -20.31 -2.80 -4.50
CA ASN A 235 -20.78 -3.40 -5.76
C ASN A 235 -22.10 -4.16 -5.53
N ALA A 236 -22.90 -4.31 -6.58
CA ALA A 236 -24.10 -5.16 -6.58
C ALA A 236 -23.77 -6.67 -6.70
N GLY A 237 -22.84 -7.13 -5.86
CA GLY A 237 -22.24 -8.46 -5.94
C GLY A 237 -21.09 -8.54 -6.95
N LEU A 238 -20.48 -9.72 -7.04
CA LEU A 238 -19.46 -9.98 -8.06
C LEU A 238 -20.12 -10.11 -9.44
N PRO A 239 -19.50 -9.58 -10.50
CA PRO A 239 -20.02 -9.73 -11.86
C PRO A 239 -20.16 -11.20 -12.24
N VAL A 240 -21.25 -11.53 -12.90
CA VAL A 240 -21.42 -12.81 -13.58
C VAL A 240 -21.71 -12.56 -15.03
N HIS A 241 -21.24 -13.47 -15.87
CA HIS A 241 -21.59 -13.44 -17.26
C HIS A 241 -22.94 -14.15 -17.48
N ARG A 242 -23.82 -13.57 -18.29
CA ARG A 242 -25.03 -14.22 -18.82
C ARG A 242 -25.27 -13.73 -20.25
N GLU A 243 -25.37 -14.65 -21.21
CA GLU A 243 -25.81 -14.38 -22.59
C GLU A 243 -25.01 -13.29 -23.35
N GLY A 244 -23.70 -13.19 -23.13
CA GLY A 244 -22.85 -12.21 -23.80
C GLY A 244 -22.69 -10.90 -23.02
N ARG A 245 -23.32 -10.78 -21.85
CA ARG A 245 -23.39 -9.55 -21.06
C ARG A 245 -22.90 -9.78 -19.63
N THR A 246 -22.23 -8.75 -19.12
CA THR A 246 -21.87 -8.66 -17.71
C THR A 246 -23.09 -8.25 -16.90
N VAL A 247 -23.51 -9.12 -15.99
CA VAL A 247 -24.68 -8.93 -15.14
C VAL A 247 -24.23 -8.98 -13.68
N TYR A 248 -24.70 -8.04 -12.88
CA TYR A 248 -24.55 -8.09 -11.44
C TYR A 248 -25.73 -8.87 -10.86
N PRO A 249 -25.47 -10.00 -10.17
CA PRO A 249 -26.53 -10.93 -9.80
C PRO A 249 -27.40 -10.41 -8.65
N ALA A 250 -26.85 -9.53 -7.79
CA ALA A 250 -27.61 -8.98 -6.68
C ALA A 250 -28.54 -7.88 -7.19
N ASN A 251 -29.82 -7.97 -6.81
CA ASN A 251 -30.78 -6.94 -7.14
C ASN A 251 -30.69 -5.74 -6.17
N ALA A 252 -31.34 -4.64 -6.53
CA ALA A 252 -31.32 -3.40 -5.74
C ALA A 252 -31.80 -3.58 -4.29
N GLU A 253 -32.78 -4.45 -4.04
CA GLU A 253 -33.29 -4.71 -2.69
C GLU A 253 -32.28 -5.49 -1.84
N GLU A 254 -31.62 -6.49 -2.41
CA GLU A 254 -30.61 -7.30 -1.72
C GLU A 254 -29.45 -6.45 -1.23
N VAL A 255 -28.95 -5.54 -2.08
CA VAL A 255 -27.85 -4.63 -1.71
C VAL A 255 -28.34 -3.59 -0.69
N ALA A 256 -29.55 -3.03 -0.87
CA ALA A 256 -30.07 -1.97 0.00
C ALA A 256 -30.34 -2.47 1.44
N ARG A 257 -30.61 -3.76 1.64
CA ARG A 257 -30.79 -4.35 2.98
C ARG A 257 -29.59 -4.18 3.92
N PHE A 258 -28.40 -3.92 3.40
CA PHE A 258 -27.20 -3.64 4.20
C PHE A 258 -27.10 -2.20 4.68
N ALA A 259 -27.93 -1.28 4.18
CA ALA A 259 -27.85 0.14 4.53
C ALA A 259 -27.88 0.42 6.05
N PRO A 260 -28.77 -0.20 6.85
CA PRO A 260 -28.74 -0.02 8.30
C PRO A 260 -27.45 -0.52 8.94
N GLN A 261 -26.88 -1.63 8.44
CA GLN A 261 -25.63 -2.19 8.95
C GLN A 261 -24.44 -1.27 8.68
N PHE A 262 -24.42 -0.57 7.55
CA PHE A 262 -23.39 0.44 7.28
C PHE A 262 -23.50 1.64 8.22
N VAL A 263 -24.72 2.11 8.50
CA VAL A 263 -24.93 3.18 9.49
C VAL A 263 -24.46 2.74 10.88
N GLU A 264 -24.85 1.53 11.32
CA GLU A 264 -24.42 0.94 12.59
C GLU A 264 -22.90 0.69 12.65
N ALA A 265 -22.25 0.46 11.51
CA ALA A 265 -20.81 0.31 11.42
C ALA A 265 -20.07 1.66 11.46
N GLY A 266 -20.73 2.78 11.17
CA GLY A 266 -20.15 4.12 11.26
C GLY A 266 -20.15 4.94 9.97
N ALA A 267 -20.79 4.47 8.90
CA ALA A 267 -20.89 5.22 7.65
C ALA A 267 -21.70 6.51 7.83
N ASN A 268 -21.24 7.57 7.17
CA ASN A 268 -21.89 8.87 7.05
C ASN A 268 -22.43 9.11 5.63
N ILE A 269 -21.80 8.47 4.63
CA ILE A 269 -22.22 8.50 3.23
C ILE A 269 -22.39 7.06 2.76
N ILE A 270 -23.51 6.79 2.08
CA ILE A 270 -23.77 5.49 1.45
C ILE A 270 -24.15 5.73 -0.01
N GLY A 271 -23.40 5.13 -0.92
CA GLY A 271 -23.61 5.19 -2.36
C GLY A 271 -23.62 3.81 -2.98
N GLY A 272 -23.33 3.72 -4.27
CA GLY A 272 -23.18 2.45 -4.96
C GLY A 272 -22.09 2.51 -6.04
N CYS A 273 -21.28 1.46 -6.12
CA CYS A 273 -20.29 1.34 -7.19
C CYS A 273 -20.85 0.44 -8.31
N CYS A 274 -20.06 -0.50 -8.83
CA CYS A 274 -20.39 -1.27 -10.01
C CYS A 274 -21.67 -2.11 -9.85
N GLY A 275 -22.56 -2.02 -10.86
CA GLY A 275 -23.83 -2.75 -10.90
C GLY A 275 -24.99 -2.10 -10.15
N THR A 276 -24.75 -1.02 -9.42
CA THR A 276 -25.81 -0.26 -8.74
C THR A 276 -26.53 0.69 -9.71
N THR A 277 -27.81 0.97 -9.44
CA THR A 277 -28.71 1.69 -10.36
C THR A 277 -29.49 2.79 -9.64
N PRO A 278 -30.18 3.69 -10.36
CA PRO A 278 -31.08 4.66 -9.74
C PRO A 278 -32.18 4.03 -8.87
N GLU A 279 -32.60 2.77 -9.12
CA GLU A 279 -33.55 2.08 -8.24
C GLU A 279 -32.92 1.76 -6.88
N TYR A 280 -31.66 1.34 -6.85
CA TYR A 280 -30.93 1.11 -5.61
C TYR A 280 -30.84 2.38 -4.76
N ILE A 281 -30.46 3.51 -5.35
CA ILE A 281 -30.41 4.81 -4.65
C ILE A 281 -31.79 5.22 -4.12
N ARG A 282 -32.85 4.96 -4.88
CA ARG A 282 -34.24 5.23 -4.45
C ARG A 282 -34.64 4.41 -3.22
N LEU A 283 -34.21 3.15 -3.17
CA LEU A 283 -34.42 2.29 -1.99
C LEU A 283 -33.63 2.82 -0.80
N LEU A 284 -32.35 3.17 -0.97
CA LEU A 284 -31.54 3.81 0.08
C LEU A 284 -32.20 5.08 0.63
N SER A 285 -32.65 5.98 -0.26
CA SER A 285 -33.33 7.23 0.10
C SER A 285 -34.58 7.01 0.93
N ARG A 286 -35.38 5.97 0.60
CA ARG A 286 -36.55 5.61 1.41
C ARG A 286 -36.17 5.02 2.76
N MET A 287 -35.18 4.13 2.79
CA MET A 287 -34.78 3.40 3.99
C MET A 287 -34.06 4.28 5.02
N LEU A 288 -33.23 5.22 4.57
CA LEU A 288 -32.37 6.03 5.43
C LEU A 288 -32.94 7.40 5.76
N LYS A 289 -34.12 7.76 5.24
CA LYS A 289 -34.76 9.05 5.48
C LYS A 289 -34.92 9.33 6.98
N GLY A 290 -34.30 10.41 7.45
CA GLY A 290 -34.37 10.83 8.86
C GLY A 290 -33.46 10.03 9.80
N THR A 291 -32.58 9.18 9.27
CA THR A 291 -31.58 8.46 10.05
C THR A 291 -30.43 9.39 10.40
N ALA A 292 -30.12 9.50 11.69
CA ALA A 292 -28.95 10.24 12.16
C ALA A 292 -27.69 9.34 12.11
N PRO A 293 -26.50 9.90 11.84
CA PRO A 293 -25.25 9.16 11.97
C PRO A 293 -25.02 8.69 13.40
N ILE A 294 -24.35 7.56 13.57
CA ILE A 294 -23.93 7.11 14.89
C ILE A 294 -22.80 7.99 15.44
N SER A 295 -22.80 8.21 16.75
CA SER A 295 -21.66 8.82 17.43
C SER A 295 -20.53 7.79 17.53
N ARG A 296 -19.37 8.12 16.97
CA ARG A 296 -18.15 7.29 17.05
C ARG A 296 -17.21 7.81 18.11
N PRO A 297 -16.56 6.94 18.90
CA PRO A 297 -15.48 7.37 19.79
C PRO A 297 -14.37 7.97 18.93
N ALA A 298 -13.92 9.18 19.26
CA ALA A 298 -12.84 9.84 18.51
C ALA A 298 -11.49 9.34 19.02
N PRO A 299 -10.69 8.59 18.23
CA PRO A 299 -9.38 8.17 18.69
C PRO A 299 -8.46 9.38 18.69
N SER A 300 -7.94 9.75 19.87
CA SER A 300 -7.16 10.97 20.07
C SER A 300 -5.65 10.75 19.97
N LEU A 301 -5.22 9.51 19.78
CA LEU A 301 -3.82 9.11 19.83
C LEU A 301 -3.08 9.41 18.52
N LEU A 302 -1.78 9.63 18.65
CA LEU A 302 -0.87 9.77 17.51
C LEU A 302 -0.72 8.40 16.84
N LYS A 303 -0.62 8.40 15.50
CA LYS A 303 -0.53 7.19 14.68
C LYS A 303 0.64 7.32 13.72
N ILE A 304 1.43 6.25 13.64
CA ILE A 304 2.45 6.07 12.62
C ILE A 304 2.23 4.73 11.94
N SER A 305 2.63 4.61 10.69
CA SER A 305 2.39 3.39 9.92
C SER A 305 3.46 3.17 8.87
N SER A 306 3.78 1.91 8.62
CA SER A 306 4.35 1.47 7.36
C SER A 306 3.23 1.29 6.32
N ARG A 307 3.52 0.64 5.20
CA ARG A 307 2.50 0.26 4.22
C ARG A 307 1.44 -0.69 4.79
N THR A 308 1.84 -1.58 5.68
CA THR A 308 1.04 -2.76 6.06
C THR A 308 0.75 -2.84 7.55
N HIS A 309 1.26 -1.90 8.34
CA HIS A 309 1.14 -1.93 9.79
C HIS A 309 1.06 -0.53 10.37
N MET A 310 0.16 -0.35 11.34
CA MET A 310 -0.04 0.90 12.07
C MET A 310 0.22 0.69 13.56
N THR A 311 0.91 1.66 14.16
CA THR A 311 1.20 1.71 15.59
C THR A 311 0.62 2.98 16.22
N LEU A 312 -0.05 2.81 17.36
CA LEU A 312 -0.58 3.90 18.17
C LEU A 312 0.46 4.37 19.19
N ILE A 313 0.48 5.67 19.47
CA ILE A 313 1.38 6.27 20.45
C ILE A 313 0.58 7.19 21.38
N GLY A 314 0.72 6.96 22.69
CA GLY A 314 0.12 7.79 23.72
C GLY A 314 -0.36 7.02 24.96
N PRO A 315 -1.26 7.61 25.76
CA PRO A 315 -1.77 6.98 26.98
C PRO A 315 -2.67 5.77 26.68
N GLY A 316 -2.62 4.76 27.55
CA GLY A 316 -3.49 3.58 27.49
C GLY A 316 -3.18 2.56 26.39
N VAL A 317 -2.17 2.82 25.56
CA VAL A 317 -1.63 1.87 24.58
C VAL A 317 -0.23 1.37 24.98
N PRO A 318 0.23 0.25 24.43
CA PRO A 318 1.55 -0.29 24.74
C PRO A 318 2.68 0.70 24.50
N PHE A 319 3.72 0.65 25.33
CA PHE A 319 4.90 1.51 25.19
C PHE A 319 5.64 1.24 23.86
N LEU A 320 6.03 2.31 23.16
CA LEU A 320 6.70 2.22 21.87
C LEU A 320 8.22 2.10 22.03
N ILE A 321 8.79 0.97 21.61
CA ILE A 321 10.23 0.76 21.52
C ILE A 321 10.66 1.12 20.09
N VAL A 322 11.42 2.20 19.94
CA VAL A 322 12.01 2.59 18.65
C VAL A 322 13.46 2.11 18.63
N GLY A 323 13.78 1.25 17.67
CA GLY A 323 15.12 0.70 17.52
C GLY A 323 16.12 1.74 17.02
N GLU A 324 17.27 1.87 17.70
CA GLU A 324 18.29 2.91 17.46
C GLU A 324 19.49 2.45 16.59
N LYS A 325 19.54 1.19 16.14
CA LYS A 325 20.80 0.61 15.63
C LYS A 325 21.11 0.95 14.18
N ILE A 326 20.15 1.41 13.39
CA ILE A 326 20.39 1.96 12.05
C ILE A 326 20.92 3.40 12.17
N ASN A 327 22.16 3.52 12.65
CA ASN A 327 22.87 4.78 12.79
C ASN A 327 24.38 4.56 12.59
N PRO A 328 25.04 5.24 11.63
CA PRO A 328 26.46 5.07 11.34
C PRO A 328 27.40 5.64 12.40
N THR A 329 26.92 6.47 13.32
CA THR A 329 27.76 7.18 14.29
C THR A 329 28.57 6.19 15.13
N GLY A 330 29.90 6.29 15.07
CA GLY A 330 30.82 5.40 15.79
C GLY A 330 30.94 3.97 15.20
N LYS A 331 30.29 3.67 14.07
CA LYS A 331 30.27 2.33 13.44
C LYS A 331 30.98 2.33 12.09
N LYS A 332 32.32 2.24 12.11
CA LYS A 332 33.18 2.32 10.90
C LYS A 332 32.68 1.48 9.70
N LYS A 333 32.38 0.19 9.91
CA LYS A 333 31.89 -0.70 8.84
C LYS A 333 30.55 -0.25 8.26
N PHE A 334 29.68 0.31 9.10
CA PHE A 334 28.37 0.82 8.69
C PHE A 334 28.53 2.11 7.88
N SER A 335 29.38 3.03 8.33
CA SER A 335 29.70 4.25 7.61
C SER A 335 30.33 3.97 6.24
N GLU A 336 31.25 3.00 6.14
CA GLU A 336 31.88 2.57 4.88
C GLU A 336 30.85 2.00 3.89
N ALA A 337 29.93 1.16 4.36
CA ALA A 337 28.86 0.61 3.52
C ALA A 337 27.91 1.69 3.00
N ILE A 338 27.49 2.63 3.86
CA ILE A 338 26.66 3.77 3.47
C ILE A 338 27.38 4.66 2.46
N ALA A 339 28.67 4.95 2.67
CA ALA A 339 29.47 5.73 1.72
C ALA A 339 29.62 5.04 0.36
N ALA A 340 29.60 3.71 0.32
CA ALA A 340 29.58 2.91 -0.90
C ALA A 340 28.17 2.76 -1.50
N GLY A 341 27.14 3.36 -0.90
CA GLY A 341 25.74 3.26 -1.34
C GLY A 341 25.14 1.87 -1.13
N GLN A 342 25.70 1.04 -0.25
CA GLN A 342 25.23 -0.32 0.02
C GLN A 342 24.14 -0.33 1.09
N THR A 343 23.06 -1.08 0.87
CA THR A 343 21.92 -1.18 1.80
C THR A 343 21.85 -2.51 2.54
N ASP A 344 22.69 -3.50 2.22
CA ASP A 344 22.60 -4.84 2.80
C ASP A 344 22.75 -4.83 4.33
N LEU A 345 23.70 -4.05 4.86
CA LEU A 345 23.88 -3.92 6.31
C LEU A 345 22.72 -3.19 6.98
N ILE A 346 22.12 -2.22 6.30
CA ILE A 346 20.95 -1.47 6.80
C ILE A 346 19.76 -2.42 6.92
N VAL A 347 19.47 -3.17 5.86
CA VAL A 347 18.37 -4.14 5.81
C VAL A 347 18.57 -5.26 6.84
N ALA A 348 19.80 -5.79 6.96
CA ALA A 348 20.12 -6.82 7.94
C ALA A 348 19.93 -6.32 9.38
N GLU A 349 20.31 -5.07 9.67
CA GLU A 349 20.09 -4.48 11.00
C GLU A 349 18.59 -4.24 11.25
N ALA A 350 17.86 -3.71 10.27
CA ALA A 350 16.40 -3.52 10.36
C ALA A 350 15.64 -4.81 10.72
N ARG A 351 15.99 -5.94 10.07
CA ARG A 351 15.41 -7.25 10.41
C ARG A 351 15.70 -7.65 11.84
N LYS A 352 16.95 -7.52 12.28
CA LYS A 352 17.36 -7.92 13.63
C LYS A 352 16.65 -7.09 14.70
N GLU A 353 16.51 -5.79 14.48
CA GLU A 353 15.79 -4.92 15.42
C GLU A 353 14.31 -5.28 15.49
N MET A 354 13.66 -5.60 14.36
CA MET A 354 12.29 -6.13 14.35
C MET A 354 12.18 -7.46 15.11
N GLU A 355 13.08 -8.41 14.84
CA GLU A 355 13.11 -9.71 15.53
C GLU A 355 13.39 -9.58 17.03
N ALA A 356 14.13 -8.54 17.42
CA ALA A 356 14.41 -8.19 18.82
C ALA A 356 13.24 -7.48 19.50
N GLY A 357 12.13 -7.23 18.81
CA GLY A 357 10.91 -6.65 19.38
C GLY A 357 10.85 -5.12 19.33
N ALA A 358 11.57 -4.46 18.42
CA ALA A 358 11.30 -3.07 18.10
C ALA A 358 9.89 -2.92 17.50
N HIS A 359 9.22 -1.80 17.82
CA HIS A 359 7.91 -1.45 17.29
C HIS A 359 7.97 -0.43 16.15
N ALA A 360 9.10 0.28 16.03
CA ALA A 360 9.46 1.17 14.93
C ALA A 360 10.99 1.23 14.81
N LEU A 361 11.52 1.74 13.69
CA LEU A 361 12.96 1.82 13.44
C LEU A 361 13.39 3.28 13.23
N ASP A 362 14.35 3.76 14.01
CA ASP A 362 15.03 5.03 13.79
C ASP A 362 16.14 4.83 12.74
N VAL A 363 16.02 5.56 11.62
CA VAL A 363 16.90 5.39 10.45
C VAL A 363 17.66 6.68 10.21
N ASN A 364 18.94 6.65 10.55
CA ASN A 364 19.91 7.70 10.28
C ASN A 364 20.95 7.18 9.29
N VAL A 365 21.19 7.91 8.20
CA VAL A 365 22.21 7.58 7.18
C VAL A 365 23.26 8.67 7.02
N GLY A 366 23.39 9.53 8.03
CA GLY A 366 24.32 10.66 8.04
C GLY A 366 25.77 10.20 8.03
N VAL A 367 26.42 10.32 6.89
CA VAL A 367 27.86 10.09 6.71
C VAL A 367 28.48 11.30 6.00
N PRO A 368 29.60 11.87 6.50
CA PRO A 368 30.24 13.00 5.84
C PRO A 368 30.54 12.72 4.37
N LEU A 369 30.32 13.72 3.51
CA LEU A 369 30.56 13.69 2.06
C LEU A 369 29.63 12.76 1.25
N VAL A 370 28.62 12.15 1.87
CA VAL A 370 27.58 11.38 1.19
C VAL A 370 26.37 12.27 0.92
N ASN A 371 25.72 12.10 -0.23
CA ASN A 371 24.42 12.71 -0.48
C ASN A 371 23.36 12.01 0.39
N GLU A 372 23.10 12.58 1.56
CA GLU A 372 22.20 11.98 2.55
C GLU A 372 20.78 11.82 2.02
N ALA A 373 20.30 12.73 1.16
CA ALA A 373 18.96 12.65 0.61
C ALA A 373 18.76 11.44 -0.32
N GLU A 374 19.71 11.22 -1.23
CA GLU A 374 19.70 10.05 -2.12
C GLU A 374 19.84 8.74 -1.33
N MET A 375 20.77 8.74 -0.36
CA MET A 375 21.01 7.55 0.46
C MET A 375 19.84 7.23 1.39
N MET A 376 19.15 8.24 1.93
CA MET A 376 17.96 8.07 2.76
C MET A 376 16.84 7.43 1.93
N ALA A 377 16.55 7.97 0.74
CA ALA A 377 15.54 7.38 -0.14
C ALA A 377 15.88 5.91 -0.50
N LYS A 378 17.15 5.61 -0.77
CA LYS A 378 17.62 4.25 -1.07
C LYS A 378 17.47 3.31 0.14
N ALA A 379 17.88 3.76 1.32
CA ALA A 379 17.80 2.99 2.57
C ALA A 379 16.34 2.66 2.93
N LEU A 380 15.45 3.67 2.92
CA LEU A 380 14.04 3.46 3.22
C LEU A 380 13.39 2.51 2.22
N THR A 381 13.66 2.67 0.93
CA THR A 381 13.14 1.73 -0.10
C THR A 381 13.58 0.30 0.19
N ALA A 382 14.85 0.09 0.55
CA ALA A 382 15.39 -1.24 0.86
C ALA A 382 14.77 -1.84 2.13
N ILE A 383 14.64 -1.07 3.22
CA ILE A 383 14.06 -1.54 4.49
C ILE A 383 12.60 -1.98 4.29
N GLN A 384 11.81 -1.20 3.55
CA GLN A 384 10.37 -1.43 3.39
C GLN A 384 10.01 -2.64 2.52
N ASN A 385 10.96 -3.17 1.75
CA ASN A 385 10.79 -4.44 1.03
C ASN A 385 10.79 -5.66 1.97
N VAL A 386 11.23 -5.45 3.21
CA VAL A 386 11.75 -6.50 4.08
C VAL A 386 11.12 -6.46 5.46
N VAL A 387 10.88 -5.26 6.00
CA VAL A 387 10.38 -5.02 7.34
C VAL A 387 9.03 -4.32 7.26
N GLN A 388 8.09 -4.75 8.10
CA GLN A 388 6.73 -4.19 8.17
C GLN A 388 6.61 -3.07 9.22
N LEU A 389 7.66 -2.76 9.97
CA LEU A 389 7.63 -1.76 11.04
C LEU A 389 7.57 -0.33 10.47
N PRO A 390 6.85 0.58 11.14
CA PRO A 390 6.94 2.01 10.86
C PRO A 390 8.37 2.54 11.01
N ILE A 391 8.72 3.56 10.22
CA ILE A 391 10.05 4.18 10.24
C ILE A 391 9.99 5.58 10.86
N VAL A 392 10.96 5.85 11.72
CA VAL A 392 11.35 7.17 12.20
C VAL A 392 12.51 7.65 11.31
N ILE A 393 12.26 8.68 10.50
CA ILE A 393 13.26 9.23 9.57
C ILE A 393 14.10 10.25 10.34
N ASP A 394 15.38 9.94 10.57
CA ASP A 394 16.29 10.78 11.35
C ASP A 394 17.32 11.49 10.46
N SER A 395 17.24 12.81 10.41
CA SER A 395 18.20 13.66 9.70
C SER A 395 18.17 15.11 10.16
N SER A 396 19.35 15.75 10.16
CA SER A 396 19.47 17.20 10.30
C SER A 396 19.15 17.96 9.00
N TYR A 397 19.14 17.31 7.83
CA TYR A 397 18.89 17.96 6.55
C TYR A 397 17.43 17.79 6.11
N ALA A 398 16.71 18.90 5.90
CA ALA A 398 15.33 18.82 5.42
C ALA A 398 15.20 18.16 4.04
N SER A 399 16.23 18.30 3.18
CA SER A 399 16.29 17.60 1.90
C SER A 399 16.28 16.08 2.05
N ALA A 400 16.93 15.53 3.09
CA ALA A 400 16.94 14.10 3.35
C ALA A 400 15.61 13.62 3.97
N LEU A 401 15.02 14.43 4.85
CA LEU A 401 13.67 14.19 5.38
C LEU A 401 12.64 14.13 4.24
N GLU A 402 12.66 15.11 3.34
CA GLU A 402 11.77 15.16 2.18
C GLU A 402 12.00 13.99 1.22
N ALA A 403 13.25 13.69 0.87
CA ALA A 403 13.56 12.57 -0.01
C ALA A 403 13.10 11.22 0.56
N GLY A 404 13.24 11.02 1.88
CA GLY A 404 12.72 9.85 2.57
C GLY A 404 11.19 9.77 2.53
N LEU A 405 10.51 10.89 2.81
CA LEU A 405 9.04 10.99 2.81
C LEU A 405 8.42 10.74 1.44
N LYS A 406 9.09 11.12 0.35
CA LYS A 406 8.63 10.83 -1.01
C LYS A 406 8.50 9.32 -1.27
N VAL A 407 9.45 8.52 -0.80
CA VAL A 407 9.49 7.07 -1.06
C VAL A 407 8.80 6.22 0.01
N TYR A 408 8.28 6.83 1.08
CA TYR A 408 7.69 6.12 2.21
C TYR A 408 6.16 5.99 2.08
N PRO A 409 5.60 4.83 1.70
CA PRO A 409 4.17 4.62 1.49
C PRO A 409 3.47 4.27 2.81
N GLY A 410 3.49 5.22 3.74
CA GLY A 410 2.89 5.13 5.06
C GLY A 410 2.88 6.50 5.73
N ARG A 411 2.68 6.52 7.06
CA ARG A 411 2.79 7.72 7.89
C ARG A 411 4.01 7.61 8.80
N SER A 412 5.12 8.25 8.41
CA SER A 412 6.36 8.19 9.18
C SER A 412 6.32 9.14 10.38
N LEU A 413 7.26 8.92 11.30
CA LEU A 413 7.67 9.92 12.28
C LEU A 413 8.96 10.59 11.80
N VAL A 414 9.04 11.91 11.87
CA VAL A 414 10.24 12.66 11.51
C VAL A 414 11.01 13.10 12.74
N ASN A 415 12.30 12.77 12.79
CA ASN A 415 13.25 13.09 13.84
C ASN A 415 14.28 14.09 13.28
N SER A 416 14.24 15.39 13.59
CA SER A 416 13.25 16.11 14.39
C SER A 416 13.09 17.56 13.89
N VAL A 417 12.17 18.29 14.54
CA VAL A 417 12.10 19.76 14.52
C VAL A 417 12.43 20.30 15.91
N ASN A 418 13.01 21.49 16.03
CA ASN A 418 13.28 22.17 17.29
C ASN A 418 12.51 23.51 17.35
N ALA A 419 12.73 24.32 18.38
CA ALA A 419 12.06 25.61 18.56
C ALA A 419 12.74 26.80 17.85
N GLU A 420 13.74 26.57 17.00
CA GLU A 420 14.36 27.60 16.15
C GLU A 420 13.40 27.96 15.00
N ASP A 421 13.28 29.26 14.69
CA ASP A 421 12.28 29.73 13.72
C ASP A 421 12.60 29.22 12.30
N GLU A 422 13.88 29.24 11.91
CA GLU A 422 14.34 28.73 10.62
C GLU A 422 14.01 27.25 10.45
N ARG A 423 14.26 26.45 11.50
CA ARG A 423 14.02 25.00 11.45
C ARG A 423 12.53 24.67 11.39
N LEU A 424 11.70 25.42 12.10
CA LEU A 424 10.24 25.30 12.03
C LEU A 424 9.72 25.61 10.62
N GLU A 425 10.23 26.66 9.99
CA GLU A 425 9.85 27.08 8.63
C GLU A 425 10.36 26.12 7.55
N GLU A 426 11.47 25.44 7.79
CA GLU A 426 12.01 24.44 6.88
C GLU A 426 11.25 23.10 6.97
N VAL A 427 11.00 22.58 8.17
CA VAL A 427 10.52 21.21 8.37
C VAL A 427 9.01 21.09 8.38
N LEU A 428 8.28 21.97 9.08
CA LEU A 428 6.83 21.81 9.24
C LEU A 428 6.05 21.82 7.91
N PRO A 429 6.42 22.60 6.87
CA PRO A 429 5.79 22.48 5.56
C PRO A 429 5.97 21.11 4.92
N ILE A 430 7.13 20.48 5.11
CA ILE A 430 7.41 19.12 4.63
C ILE A 430 6.51 18.11 5.37
N ILE A 431 6.41 18.22 6.70
CA ILE A 431 5.53 17.36 7.51
C ILE A 431 4.09 17.42 7.00
N LYS A 432 3.57 18.64 6.81
CA LYS A 432 2.22 18.86 6.30
C LYS A 432 2.02 18.32 4.89
N LYS A 433 2.98 18.59 3.98
CA LYS A 433 2.89 18.17 2.58
C LYS A 433 2.79 16.65 2.46
N TYR A 434 3.59 15.91 3.21
CA TYR A 434 3.66 14.44 3.09
C TYR A 434 2.81 13.67 4.12
N GLY A 435 2.04 14.37 4.94
CA GLY A 435 1.14 13.79 5.94
C GLY A 435 1.85 13.03 7.06
N ALA A 436 3.06 13.46 7.43
CA ALA A 436 3.89 12.80 8.45
C ALA A 436 3.55 13.27 9.87
N ALA A 437 4.03 12.53 10.87
CA ALA A 437 4.14 13.01 12.25
C ALA A 437 5.57 13.53 12.51
N VAL A 438 5.77 14.32 13.56
CA VAL A 438 7.07 14.93 13.88
C VAL A 438 7.40 14.89 15.36
N ILE A 439 8.68 14.62 15.65
CA ILE A 439 9.28 14.79 16.98
C ILE A 439 9.64 16.26 17.17
N GLY A 440 9.01 16.91 18.14
CA GLY A 440 9.41 18.23 18.62
C GLY A 440 10.47 18.10 19.70
N LEU A 441 11.72 18.42 19.38
CA LEU A 441 12.80 18.51 20.35
C LEU A 441 12.62 19.79 21.17
N VAL A 442 12.52 19.67 22.50
CA VAL A 442 12.27 20.82 23.40
C VAL A 442 13.51 21.71 23.64
N SER A 443 14.32 21.91 22.60
CA SER A 443 15.45 22.84 22.52
C SER A 443 15.17 23.98 21.54
N GLY A 444 15.90 25.08 21.66
CA GLY A 444 15.97 26.15 20.67
C GLY A 444 17.43 26.48 20.38
N ASP A 445 17.77 27.76 20.35
CA ASP A 445 19.16 28.24 20.22
C ASP A 445 20.09 27.65 21.30
N ASP A 446 19.53 27.45 22.50
CA ASP A 446 20.19 26.79 23.63
C ASP A 446 19.37 25.57 24.10
N ILE A 447 20.02 24.67 24.84
CA ILE A 447 19.39 23.54 25.51
C ILE A 447 18.92 23.99 26.91
N PRO A 448 17.60 24.07 27.17
CA PRO A 448 17.13 24.55 28.47
C PRO A 448 17.38 23.53 29.58
N GLU A 449 17.90 24.02 30.71
CA GLU A 449 18.15 23.20 31.90
C GLU A 449 16.85 22.85 32.63
N MET A 450 15.93 23.80 32.74
CA MET A 450 14.72 23.70 33.55
C MET A 450 13.52 23.17 32.77
N ALA A 451 12.72 22.33 33.41
CA ALA A 451 11.55 21.70 32.79
C ALA A 451 10.50 22.71 32.29
N VAL A 452 10.35 23.85 32.98
CA VAL A 452 9.43 24.93 32.60
C VAL A 452 9.85 25.64 31.31
N ASP A 453 11.14 25.76 31.04
CA ASP A 453 11.63 26.38 29.82
C ASP A 453 11.58 25.41 28.63
N ARG A 454 11.80 24.12 28.89
CA ARG A 454 11.50 23.05 27.91
C ARG A 454 10.02 23.05 27.51
N LEU A 455 9.10 23.25 28.46
CA LEU A 455 7.67 23.38 28.16
C LEU A 455 7.37 24.57 27.23
N LYS A 456 8.01 25.73 27.44
CA LYS A 456 7.83 26.90 26.55
C LYS A 456 8.25 26.59 25.11
N ASN A 457 9.33 25.83 24.92
CA ASN A 457 9.75 25.38 23.60
C ASN A 457 8.70 24.44 22.98
N ALA A 458 8.15 23.50 23.77
CA ALA A 458 7.06 22.64 23.31
C ALA A 458 5.81 23.44 22.88
N GLU A 459 5.42 24.45 23.66
CA GLU A 459 4.32 25.37 23.34
C GLU A 459 4.58 26.15 22.06
N LYS A 460 5.81 26.65 21.86
CA LYS A 460 6.23 27.35 20.63
C LYS A 460 6.08 26.45 19.40
N ILE A 461 6.62 25.23 19.47
CA ILE A 461 6.54 24.24 18.39
C ILE A 461 5.07 23.90 18.08
N LEU A 462 4.28 23.58 19.11
CA LEU A 462 2.86 23.26 18.94
C LEU A 462 2.09 24.41 18.31
N LYS A 463 2.29 25.63 18.79
CA LYS A 463 1.63 26.83 18.24
C LYS A 463 1.97 26.98 16.76
N ARG A 464 3.25 26.88 16.38
CA ARG A 464 3.67 27.03 14.99
C ARG A 464 3.12 25.93 14.09
N ALA A 465 3.10 24.68 14.57
CA ALA A 465 2.49 23.56 13.86
C ALA A 465 0.99 23.79 13.59
N LEU A 466 0.23 24.25 14.59
CA LEU A 466 -1.18 24.60 14.46
C LEU A 466 -1.43 25.73 13.45
N GLU A 467 -0.60 26.78 13.47
CA GLU A 467 -0.67 27.88 12.49
C GLU A 467 -0.45 27.40 11.06
N MET A 468 0.40 26.38 10.87
CA MET A 468 0.60 25.74 9.57
C MET A 468 -0.50 24.74 9.21
N GLY A 469 -1.44 24.45 10.10
CA GLY A 469 -2.57 23.55 9.87
C GLY A 469 -2.28 22.08 10.16
N LEU A 470 -1.22 21.78 10.93
CA LEU A 470 -1.05 20.47 11.57
C LEU A 470 -1.99 20.36 12.77
N SER A 471 -2.26 19.13 13.18
CA SER A 471 -3.03 18.77 14.36
C SER A 471 -2.09 18.51 15.54
N PRO A 472 -2.52 18.72 16.81
CA PRO A 472 -1.75 18.26 17.97
C PRO A 472 -1.40 16.76 17.91
N ARG A 473 -2.22 15.96 17.21
CA ARG A 473 -2.03 14.52 17.01
C ARG A 473 -0.88 14.17 16.06
N ASP A 474 -0.26 15.17 15.44
CA ASP A 474 0.89 15.00 14.55
C ASP A 474 2.22 15.20 15.31
N LEU A 475 2.17 15.58 16.59
CA LEU A 475 3.34 15.90 17.40
C LEU A 475 3.55 14.92 18.55
N ILE A 476 4.82 14.57 18.75
CA ILE A 476 5.36 13.93 19.95
C ILE A 476 6.57 14.74 20.42
N PHE A 477 6.78 14.89 21.72
CA PHE A 477 7.86 15.75 22.22
C PHE A 477 9.03 14.93 22.78
N ASP A 478 10.24 15.18 22.27
CA ASP A 478 11.47 14.69 22.89
C ASP A 478 11.79 15.57 24.10
N THR A 479 11.85 14.95 25.28
CA THR A 479 12.01 15.64 26.57
C THR A 479 13.47 15.88 27.00
N LEU A 480 14.44 15.53 26.14
CA LEU A 480 15.88 15.68 26.30
C LEU A 480 16.46 14.88 27.47
N ALA A 481 16.93 13.67 27.18
CA ALA A 481 17.75 12.90 28.13
C ALA A 481 19.22 13.33 28.06
N LEU A 482 19.65 14.19 29.00
CA LEU A 482 21.05 14.59 29.13
C LEU A 482 21.84 13.61 30.00
N THR A 483 23.16 13.56 29.81
CA THR A 483 24.05 12.65 30.53
C THR A 483 24.10 12.99 32.03
N VAL A 484 23.59 12.08 32.86
CA VAL A 484 23.42 12.30 34.31
C VAL A 484 24.76 12.45 35.06
N SER A 485 25.84 11.86 34.54
CA SER A 485 27.18 12.00 35.13
C SER A 485 27.79 13.39 34.91
N ALA A 486 27.31 14.14 33.92
CA ALA A 486 27.74 15.50 33.65
C ALA A 486 26.88 16.51 34.41
N VAL A 487 25.55 16.34 34.36
CA VAL A 487 24.58 17.22 35.02
C VAL A 487 23.53 16.37 35.73
N GLN A 488 23.75 16.11 37.02
CA GLN A 488 22.91 15.18 37.80
C GLN A 488 21.43 15.59 37.83
N GLU A 489 21.18 16.90 37.95
CA GLU A 489 19.85 17.50 38.02
C GLU A 489 19.04 17.32 36.71
N ALA A 490 19.71 17.16 35.57
CA ALA A 490 19.06 17.08 34.26
C ALA A 490 18.10 15.89 34.14
N SER A 491 18.42 14.77 34.80
CA SER A 491 17.53 13.60 34.84
C SER A 491 16.20 13.90 35.54
N ARG A 492 16.24 14.65 36.66
CA ARG A 492 15.04 15.08 37.39
C ARG A 492 14.21 16.07 36.56
N GLN A 493 14.88 17.00 35.86
CA GLN A 493 14.21 17.95 34.97
C GLN A 493 13.54 17.24 33.80
N THR A 494 14.16 16.20 33.23
CA THR A 494 13.56 15.38 32.16
C THR A 494 12.26 14.72 32.62
N LEU A 495 12.26 14.08 33.80
CA LEU A 495 11.06 13.48 34.37
C LEU A 495 9.97 14.52 34.64
N GLU A 496 10.34 15.71 35.08
CA GLU A 496 9.39 16.80 35.31
C GLU A 496 8.84 17.36 33.99
N THR A 497 9.66 17.49 32.94
CA THR A 497 9.21 17.89 31.59
C THR A 497 8.17 16.91 31.05
N ILE A 498 8.38 15.60 31.23
CA ILE A 498 7.38 14.59 30.85
C ILE A 498 6.04 14.89 31.55
N ARG A 499 6.05 15.10 32.87
CA ARG A 499 4.81 15.41 33.63
C ARG A 499 4.16 16.71 33.17
N LEU A 500 4.95 17.75 32.92
CA LEU A 500 4.46 19.05 32.46
C LEU A 500 3.81 18.95 31.09
N ILE A 501 4.46 18.33 30.11
CA ILE A 501 3.88 18.16 28.76
C ILE A 501 2.59 17.35 28.83
N LYS A 502 2.55 16.29 29.65
CA LYS A 502 1.33 15.50 29.86
C LYS A 502 0.20 16.28 30.48
N ARG A 503 0.49 17.11 31.48
CA ARG A 503 -0.51 17.89 32.21
C ARG A 503 -1.03 19.09 31.41
N GLU A 504 -0.12 19.84 30.80
CA GLU A 504 -0.42 21.13 30.17
C GLU A 504 -0.82 20.97 28.69
N LEU A 505 -0.19 20.05 27.96
CA LEU A 505 -0.44 19.86 26.52
C LEU A 505 -1.25 18.59 26.21
N GLY A 506 -1.21 17.58 27.08
CA GLY A 506 -1.90 16.31 26.85
C GLY A 506 -1.30 15.47 25.70
N LEU A 507 -0.06 15.75 25.31
CA LEU A 507 0.59 15.17 24.12
C LEU A 507 1.55 14.03 24.46
N PRO A 508 1.85 13.14 23.49
CA PRO A 508 2.81 12.07 23.70
C PRO A 508 4.24 12.61 23.88
N THR A 509 5.07 11.84 24.59
CA THR A 509 6.49 12.15 24.81
C THR A 509 7.38 10.96 24.44
N ILE A 510 8.57 11.31 23.92
CA ILE A 510 9.65 10.40 23.55
C ILE A 510 10.97 10.91 24.15
N LEU A 511 12.01 10.07 24.15
CA LEU A 511 13.40 10.50 24.36
C LEU A 511 14.39 9.49 23.79
N GLY A 512 15.59 9.96 23.46
CA GLY A 512 16.77 9.11 23.21
C GLY A 512 17.36 8.58 24.52
N LEU A 513 17.08 7.31 24.86
CA LEU A 513 17.37 6.76 26.19
C LEU A 513 18.86 6.54 26.46
N SER A 514 19.61 6.19 25.40
CA SER A 514 21.04 5.88 25.48
C SER A 514 21.92 7.02 26.00
N ASN A 515 21.46 8.27 25.89
CA ASN A 515 22.20 9.47 26.30
C ASN A 515 22.32 9.64 27.82
N VAL A 516 21.34 9.15 28.58
CA VAL A 516 21.25 9.42 30.04
C VAL A 516 22.41 8.79 30.82
N SER A 517 22.87 7.62 30.38
CA SER A 517 23.85 6.77 31.08
C SER A 517 25.27 6.90 30.55
N PHE A 518 25.53 7.81 29.61
CA PHE A 518 26.85 7.96 28.98
C PHE A 518 27.95 8.21 30.02
N GLY A 519 29.12 7.57 29.87
CA GLY A 519 30.27 7.75 30.78
C GLY A 519 30.21 7.00 32.12
N LEU A 520 29.11 6.32 32.48
CA LEU A 520 28.99 5.57 33.75
C LEU A 520 29.34 4.08 33.59
N PRO A 521 29.83 3.39 34.64
CA PRO A 521 29.92 1.93 34.67
C PRO A 521 28.51 1.31 34.80
N ALA A 522 28.36 0.05 34.39
CA ALA A 522 27.09 -0.69 34.45
C ALA A 522 25.89 0.09 33.85
N ARG A 523 26.12 0.76 32.71
CA ARG A 523 25.18 1.69 32.06
C ARG A 523 23.75 1.18 31.96
N LYS A 524 23.57 -0.10 31.64
CA LYS A 524 22.25 -0.76 31.51
C LYS A 524 21.41 -0.62 32.77
N LEU A 525 22.00 -0.79 33.96
CA LEU A 525 21.26 -0.62 35.23
C LEU A 525 20.75 0.81 35.41
N VAL A 526 21.58 1.82 35.09
CA VAL A 526 21.18 3.24 35.20
C VAL A 526 20.10 3.57 34.17
N HIS A 527 20.30 3.09 32.95
CA HIS A 527 19.40 3.22 31.81
C HIS A 527 18.01 2.65 32.12
N ASP A 528 17.91 1.40 32.57
CA ASP A 528 16.65 0.70 32.80
C ASP A 528 15.88 1.28 33.99
N ASN A 529 16.57 1.61 35.09
CA ASN A 529 15.91 2.26 36.23
C ASN A 529 15.37 3.65 35.85
N PHE A 530 16.11 4.41 35.04
CA PHE A 530 15.61 5.69 34.53
C PHE A 530 14.40 5.49 33.62
N LEU A 531 14.43 4.51 32.73
CA LEU A 531 13.29 4.19 31.86
C LEU A 531 12.03 3.85 32.66
N ALA A 532 12.13 3.01 33.70
CA ALA A 532 11.00 2.69 34.57
C ALA A 532 10.41 3.95 35.23
N MET A 533 11.26 4.85 35.74
CA MET A 533 10.83 6.13 36.31
C MET A 533 10.20 7.05 35.25
N ALA A 534 10.72 7.08 34.03
CA ALA A 534 10.21 7.88 32.94
C ALA A 534 8.84 7.37 32.45
N ILE A 535 8.68 6.05 32.32
CA ILE A 535 7.38 5.42 32.03
C ILE A 535 6.37 5.77 33.13
N GLY A 536 6.77 5.67 34.40
CA GLY A 536 5.95 6.08 35.53
C GLY A 536 5.61 7.58 35.58
N ALA A 537 6.45 8.44 34.99
CA ALA A 537 6.17 9.86 34.82
C ALA A 537 5.23 10.16 33.62
N GLY A 538 5.05 9.19 32.71
CA GLY A 538 4.14 9.27 31.57
C GLY A 538 4.77 9.04 30.20
N LEU A 539 6.07 8.77 30.08
CA LEU A 539 6.78 8.56 28.80
C LEU A 539 6.09 7.49 27.94
N ASP A 540 5.81 7.76 26.66
CA ASP A 540 5.10 6.81 25.76
C ASP A 540 6.02 6.03 24.83
N ALA A 541 7.18 6.60 24.51
CA ALA A 541 8.12 6.03 23.56
C ALA A 541 9.57 6.26 23.98
N ALA A 542 10.48 5.42 23.52
CA ALA A 542 11.92 5.66 23.64
C ALA A 542 12.68 5.15 22.40
N ILE A 543 13.64 5.94 21.94
CA ILE A 543 14.67 5.51 20.98
C ILE A 543 15.76 4.83 21.81
N CYS A 544 15.94 3.52 21.62
CA CYS A 544 16.76 2.67 22.48
C CYS A 544 17.24 1.40 21.79
N ASP A 545 18.08 0.63 22.50
CA ASP A 545 18.62 -0.65 22.03
C ASP A 545 17.58 -1.78 22.17
N PRO A 546 16.98 -2.28 21.08
CA PRO A 546 15.98 -3.33 21.19
C PRO A 546 16.59 -4.70 21.56
N TYR A 547 17.91 -4.85 21.50
CA TYR A 547 18.59 -6.09 21.89
C TYR A 547 18.71 -6.27 23.41
N ASP A 548 18.39 -5.23 24.18
CA ASP A 548 18.46 -5.31 25.63
C ASP A 548 17.26 -6.04 26.22
N THR A 549 17.45 -7.30 26.61
CA THR A 549 16.40 -8.10 27.22
C THR A 549 15.89 -7.53 28.54
N ILE A 550 16.74 -6.82 29.31
CA ILE A 550 16.33 -6.20 30.57
C ILE A 550 15.48 -4.96 30.31
N LEU A 551 15.75 -4.23 29.22
CA LEU A 551 14.89 -3.14 28.77
C LEU A 551 13.47 -3.65 28.48
N HIS A 552 13.33 -4.76 27.76
CA HIS A 552 12.01 -5.36 27.48
C HIS A 552 11.27 -5.77 28.75
N GLN A 553 11.97 -6.37 29.72
CA GLN A 553 11.41 -6.72 31.03
C GLN A 553 10.96 -5.47 31.78
N THR A 554 11.79 -4.44 31.78
CA THR A 554 11.52 -3.15 32.43
C THR A 554 10.31 -2.47 31.81
N VAL A 555 10.22 -2.41 30.48
CA VAL A 555 9.07 -1.85 29.76
C VAL A 555 7.79 -2.58 30.12
N ALA A 556 7.79 -3.92 30.09
CA ALA A 556 6.61 -4.70 30.43
C ALA A 556 6.19 -4.52 31.90
N ALA A 557 7.15 -4.59 32.84
CA ALA A 557 6.87 -4.41 34.26
C ALA A 557 6.36 -2.99 34.58
N ALA A 558 6.99 -1.96 34.01
CA ALA A 558 6.56 -0.58 34.20
C ALA A 558 5.20 -0.30 33.54
N SER A 559 4.91 -0.93 32.39
CA SER A 559 3.62 -0.80 31.69
C SER A 559 2.43 -1.26 32.53
N VAL A 560 2.61 -2.28 33.38
CA VAL A 560 1.57 -2.74 34.32
C VAL A 560 1.17 -1.60 35.27
N PHE A 561 2.15 -0.92 35.87
CA PHE A 561 1.91 0.16 36.82
C PHE A 561 1.47 1.47 36.14
N ALA A 562 1.88 1.70 34.89
CA ALA A 562 1.53 2.89 34.13
C ALA A 562 0.16 2.81 33.43
N GLY A 563 -0.61 1.73 33.61
CA GLY A 563 -1.92 1.54 32.99
C GLY A 563 -1.84 1.35 31.47
N ARG A 564 -0.72 0.82 30.96
CA ARG A 564 -0.47 0.55 29.53
C ARG A 564 -0.65 -0.91 29.14
N ASP A 565 -0.84 -1.79 30.13
CA ASP A 565 -1.09 -3.21 29.92
C ASP A 565 -2.39 -3.62 30.61
N PRO A 566 -3.55 -3.34 29.98
CA PRO A 566 -4.85 -3.75 30.52
C PRO A 566 -4.88 -5.27 30.78
N ASP A 567 -5.37 -5.65 31.96
CA ASP A 567 -5.38 -7.04 32.45
C ASP A 567 -4.00 -7.71 32.56
N CYS A 568 -2.90 -6.94 32.52
CA CYS A 568 -1.52 -7.44 32.60
C CYS A 568 -1.17 -8.48 31.50
N ARG A 569 -1.83 -8.42 30.33
CA ARG A 569 -1.72 -9.45 29.28
C ARG A 569 -0.32 -9.54 28.70
N ILE A 570 0.26 -8.40 28.32
CA ILE A 570 1.59 -8.34 27.72
C ILE A 570 2.64 -8.83 28.71
N TYR A 571 2.52 -8.42 29.97
CA TYR A 571 3.42 -8.86 31.04
C TYR A 571 3.34 -10.37 31.25
N ILE A 572 2.13 -10.93 31.38
CA ILE A 572 1.93 -12.38 31.58
C ILE A 572 2.53 -13.15 30.40
N GLU A 573 2.16 -12.79 29.16
CA GLU A 573 2.64 -13.44 27.94
C GLU A 573 4.17 -13.43 27.84
N LYS A 574 4.80 -12.26 28.09
CA LYS A 574 6.26 -12.18 28.03
C LYS A 574 6.94 -12.85 29.23
N SER A 575 6.31 -12.90 30.40
CA SER A 575 6.90 -13.48 31.61
C SER A 575 7.16 -14.98 31.51
N GLU A 576 6.40 -15.70 30.69
CA GLU A 576 6.63 -17.12 30.40
C GLU A 576 8.02 -17.38 29.80
N GLN A 577 8.60 -16.39 29.13
CA GLN A 577 9.94 -16.45 28.53
C GLN A 577 11.05 -16.10 29.52
N TRP A 578 10.73 -15.46 30.66
CA TRP A 578 11.71 -15.01 31.65
C TRP A 578 11.85 -15.97 32.83
N VAL A 579 10.78 -16.70 33.14
CA VAL A 579 10.77 -17.71 34.21
C VAL A 579 11.41 -18.99 33.66
N ALA A 580 12.67 -19.23 34.02
CA ALA A 580 13.29 -20.53 33.76
C ALA A 580 12.51 -21.65 34.50
N PRO A 581 12.36 -22.85 33.93
CA PRO A 581 11.75 -23.96 34.66
C PRO A 581 12.59 -24.28 35.89
N GLU A 582 11.99 -24.19 37.08
CA GLU A 582 12.61 -24.63 38.32
C GLU A 582 12.79 -26.17 38.29
N SER A 583 14.03 -26.59 38.57
CA SER A 583 14.50 -27.97 38.79
C SER A 583 14.65 -28.91 37.58
N GLY A 584 15.91 -29.26 37.29
CA GLY A 584 16.27 -30.45 36.51
C GLY A 584 17.28 -30.22 35.39
N ASP A 585 18.57 -30.23 35.75
CA ASP A 585 19.73 -30.40 34.87
C ASP A 585 19.80 -29.47 33.64
N ALA A 586 20.47 -28.34 33.83
CA ALA A 586 20.73 -27.35 32.80
C ALA A 586 21.62 -27.91 31.69
N ARG A 587 21.02 -28.61 30.72
CA ARG A 587 21.49 -28.54 29.35
C ARG A 587 21.30 -27.11 28.89
N LYS A 588 22.37 -26.33 28.97
CA LYS A 588 22.55 -25.13 28.15
C LYS A 588 22.14 -25.49 26.73
N LYS A 589 20.94 -25.08 26.32
CA LYS A 589 20.75 -24.69 24.93
C LYS A 589 21.43 -23.34 24.82
N ASP A 590 22.75 -23.38 24.63
CA ASP A 590 23.38 -22.31 23.86
C ASP A 590 22.51 -22.17 22.61
N ALA A 591 21.94 -20.99 22.40
CA ALA A 591 21.66 -20.54 21.05
C ALA A 591 23.04 -20.42 20.39
N GLY A 592 23.56 -21.57 19.95
CA GLY A 592 24.77 -21.64 19.16
C GLY A 592 24.60 -20.70 17.96
N PRO A 593 25.71 -20.20 17.39
CA PRO A 593 25.66 -19.34 16.21
C PRO A 593 24.71 -20.01 15.20
N GLN A 594 23.67 -19.29 14.77
CA GLN A 594 22.79 -19.74 13.70
C GLN A 594 23.69 -20.36 12.64
N LYS A 595 23.47 -21.64 12.35
CA LYS A 595 24.26 -22.38 11.37
C LYS A 595 24.31 -21.50 10.11
N PRO A 596 25.50 -21.08 9.63
CA PRO A 596 25.55 -20.20 8.48
C PRO A 596 24.77 -20.87 7.35
N LEU A 597 23.82 -20.13 6.78
CA LEU A 597 22.98 -20.62 5.70
C LEU A 597 23.89 -21.22 4.63
N THR A 598 23.52 -22.40 4.14
CA THR A 598 24.16 -22.95 2.93
C THR A 598 23.96 -21.96 1.78
N THR A 599 24.86 -21.97 0.79
CA THR A 599 24.74 -21.05 -0.36
C THR A 599 23.37 -21.20 -1.05
N VAL A 600 22.82 -22.41 -1.08
CA VAL A 600 21.46 -22.71 -1.54
C VAL A 600 20.38 -22.00 -0.73
N GLU A 601 20.41 -22.13 0.59
CA GLU A 601 19.44 -21.49 1.48
C GLU A 601 19.55 -19.97 1.43
N ALA A 602 20.77 -19.44 1.27
CA ALA A 602 21.00 -18.02 1.11
C ALA A 602 20.42 -17.48 -0.21
N ILE A 603 20.62 -18.17 -1.34
CA ILE A 603 20.01 -17.82 -2.63
C ILE A 603 18.48 -17.85 -2.55
N ARG A 604 17.91 -18.91 -1.95
CA ARG A 604 16.46 -19.03 -1.78
C ARG A 604 15.90 -17.90 -0.93
N LYS A 605 16.53 -17.63 0.21
CA LYS A 605 16.15 -16.55 1.12
C LYS A 605 16.21 -15.21 0.41
N ALA A 606 17.30 -14.92 -0.30
CA ALA A 606 17.47 -13.66 -1.03
C ALA A 606 16.32 -13.42 -2.03
N ILE A 607 15.88 -14.44 -2.76
CA ILE A 607 14.74 -14.31 -3.69
C ILE A 607 13.41 -14.10 -2.97
N ILE A 608 13.11 -14.90 -1.93
CA ILE A 608 11.85 -14.77 -1.15
C ILE A 608 11.76 -13.40 -0.47
N GLU A 609 12.91 -12.84 -0.11
CA GLU A 609 13.02 -11.58 0.62
C GLU A 609 13.32 -10.36 -0.27
N GLY A 610 13.47 -10.54 -1.58
CA GLY A 610 13.74 -9.43 -2.51
C GLY A 610 15.11 -8.77 -2.35
N GLU A 611 16.13 -9.50 -1.89
CA GLU A 611 17.49 -8.99 -1.65
C GLU A 611 18.30 -8.88 -2.96
N ARG A 612 17.96 -7.87 -3.76
CA ARG A 612 18.55 -7.64 -5.09
C ARG A 612 20.07 -7.42 -5.08
N GLU A 613 20.65 -6.86 -4.03
CA GLU A 613 22.09 -6.57 -4.00
C GLU A 613 22.95 -7.79 -3.68
N SER A 614 22.47 -8.68 -2.80
CA SER A 614 23.22 -9.87 -2.39
C SER A 614 23.22 -10.98 -3.43
N ILE A 615 22.16 -11.11 -4.24
CA ILE A 615 21.93 -12.27 -5.13
C ILE A 615 23.07 -12.52 -6.11
N ALA A 616 23.68 -11.48 -6.69
CA ALA A 616 24.75 -11.63 -7.66
C ALA A 616 25.99 -12.30 -7.04
N SER A 617 26.34 -11.89 -5.82
CA SER A 617 27.46 -12.48 -5.07
C SER A 617 27.18 -13.92 -4.65
N LEU A 618 25.94 -14.22 -4.26
CA LEU A 618 25.52 -15.56 -3.85
C LEU A 618 25.53 -16.55 -5.02
N VAL A 619 25.06 -16.12 -6.20
CA VAL A 619 25.11 -16.93 -7.43
C VAL A 619 26.56 -17.19 -7.86
N GLN A 620 27.43 -16.17 -7.83
CA GLN A 620 28.86 -16.37 -8.12
C GLN A 620 29.53 -17.33 -7.14
N LYS A 621 29.15 -17.26 -5.86
CA LYS A 621 29.64 -18.19 -4.84
C LYS A 621 29.20 -19.62 -5.12
N ALA A 622 27.94 -19.85 -5.51
CA ALA A 622 27.45 -21.17 -5.87
C ALA A 622 28.20 -21.75 -7.09
N LEU A 623 28.43 -20.93 -8.12
CA LEU A 623 29.25 -21.32 -9.29
C LEU A 623 30.69 -21.68 -8.87
N ALA A 624 31.30 -20.90 -7.98
CA ALA A 624 32.64 -21.17 -7.45
C ALA A 624 32.70 -22.44 -6.58
N GLU A 625 31.59 -22.81 -5.94
CA GLU A 625 31.42 -24.06 -5.19
C GLU A 625 31.23 -25.28 -6.11
N GLY A 626 31.20 -25.09 -7.44
CA GLY A 626 31.14 -26.15 -8.44
C GLY A 626 29.71 -26.54 -8.86
N GLU A 627 28.71 -25.77 -8.44
CA GLU A 627 27.32 -26.00 -8.83
C GLU A 627 27.09 -25.65 -10.30
N SER A 628 26.32 -26.49 -11.00
CA SER A 628 25.94 -26.21 -12.38
C SER A 628 25.02 -24.98 -12.45
N PRO A 629 25.19 -24.08 -13.44
CA PRO A 629 24.27 -22.97 -13.69
C PRO A 629 22.80 -23.41 -13.75
N PHE A 630 22.55 -24.60 -14.30
CA PHE A 630 21.21 -25.19 -14.39
C PHE A 630 20.64 -25.58 -13.02
N VAL A 631 21.46 -26.16 -12.13
CA VAL A 631 21.06 -26.53 -10.76
C VAL A 631 20.75 -25.27 -9.96
N ILE A 632 21.59 -24.24 -10.07
CA ILE A 632 21.34 -22.95 -9.41
C ILE A 632 20.01 -22.35 -9.88
N PHE A 633 19.76 -22.34 -11.19
CA PHE A 633 18.52 -21.81 -11.75
C PHE A 633 17.29 -22.66 -11.38
N LEU A 634 17.29 -23.95 -11.71
CA LEU A 634 16.12 -24.84 -11.62
C LEU A 634 15.84 -25.36 -10.20
N ASP A 635 16.87 -25.59 -9.40
CA ASP A 635 16.71 -26.24 -8.10
C ASP A 635 16.85 -25.26 -6.93
N TYR A 636 17.54 -24.12 -7.12
CA TYR A 636 17.72 -23.12 -6.05
C TYR A 636 16.78 -21.94 -6.24
N MET A 637 16.88 -21.23 -7.37
CA MET A 637 16.14 -19.99 -7.61
C MET A 637 14.66 -20.25 -7.94
N THR A 638 14.38 -21.23 -8.80
CA THR A 638 13.03 -21.56 -9.27
C THR A 638 12.08 -22.00 -8.14
N PRO A 639 12.47 -22.86 -7.17
CA PRO A 639 11.60 -23.18 -6.05
C PRO A 639 11.39 -22.00 -5.10
N ALA A 640 12.35 -21.08 -5.00
CA ALA A 640 12.22 -19.89 -4.18
C ALA A 640 11.12 -18.95 -4.71
N ILE A 641 11.08 -18.70 -6.02
CA ILE A 641 10.04 -17.85 -6.62
C ILE A 641 8.66 -18.53 -6.61
N ARG A 642 8.59 -19.87 -6.78
CA ARG A 642 7.33 -20.63 -6.56
C ARG A 642 6.82 -20.43 -5.15
N HIS A 643 7.68 -20.63 -4.16
CA HIS A 643 7.33 -20.48 -2.76
C HIS A 643 6.90 -19.05 -2.42
N LEU A 644 7.56 -18.04 -3.00
CA LEU A 644 7.12 -16.64 -2.86
C LEU A 644 5.71 -16.43 -3.44
N GLY A 645 5.40 -17.06 -4.57
CA GLY A 645 4.04 -17.11 -5.13
C GLY A 645 3.03 -17.79 -4.19
N ASP A 646 3.42 -18.88 -3.53
CA ASP A 646 2.59 -19.55 -2.53
C ASP A 646 2.35 -18.66 -1.30
N LEU A 647 3.39 -17.99 -0.81
CA LEU A 647 3.31 -17.04 0.31
C LEU A 647 2.43 -15.84 -0.05
N PHE A 648 2.43 -15.40 -1.31
CA PHE A 648 1.50 -14.40 -1.80
C PHE A 648 0.05 -14.90 -1.82
N GLY A 649 -0.18 -16.12 -2.31
CA GLY A 649 -1.50 -16.76 -2.26
C GLY A 649 -2.01 -16.98 -0.83
N GLN A 650 -1.09 -17.17 0.13
CA GLN A 650 -1.36 -17.26 1.56
C GLN A 650 -1.46 -15.90 2.26
N ARG A 651 -1.27 -14.78 1.55
CA ARG A 651 -1.27 -13.41 2.09
C ARG A 651 -0.18 -13.13 3.13
N ILE A 652 0.88 -13.93 3.16
CA ILE A 652 2.08 -13.70 3.99
C ILE A 652 3.02 -12.69 3.30
N LYS A 653 3.05 -12.72 1.96
CA LYS A 653 3.79 -11.77 1.10
C LYS A 653 2.79 -11.03 0.20
N PHE A 654 3.15 -9.84 -0.25
CA PHE A 654 2.29 -8.93 -1.03
C PHE A 654 2.92 -8.57 -2.37
N ILE A 655 2.19 -7.89 -3.26
CA ILE A 655 2.66 -7.52 -4.62
C ILE A 655 4.08 -6.93 -4.65
N PRO A 656 4.46 -5.97 -3.76
CA PRO A 656 5.82 -5.47 -3.69
C PRO A 656 6.90 -6.55 -3.53
N HIS A 657 6.62 -7.56 -2.71
CA HIS A 657 7.55 -8.67 -2.48
C HIS A 657 7.68 -9.55 -3.73
N LEU A 658 6.59 -9.76 -4.48
CA LEU A 658 6.64 -10.48 -5.76
C LEU A 658 7.50 -9.73 -6.78
N ILE A 659 7.32 -8.41 -6.88
CA ILE A 659 8.12 -7.55 -7.78
C ILE A 659 9.59 -7.61 -7.35
N ALA A 660 9.89 -7.34 -6.08
CA ALA A 660 11.26 -7.35 -5.56
C ALA A 660 11.93 -8.72 -5.69
N GLY A 661 11.22 -9.81 -5.39
CA GLY A 661 11.72 -11.17 -5.52
C GLY A 661 11.96 -11.57 -6.97
N ALA A 662 11.11 -11.12 -7.90
CA ALA A 662 11.30 -11.38 -9.31
C ALA A 662 12.41 -10.52 -9.94
N ASP A 663 12.58 -9.27 -9.52
CA ASP A 663 13.75 -8.45 -9.87
C ASP A 663 15.06 -9.04 -9.33
N THR A 664 15.02 -9.58 -8.11
CA THR A 664 16.14 -10.30 -7.50
C THR A 664 16.46 -11.55 -8.30
N MET A 665 15.45 -12.34 -8.69
CA MET A 665 15.61 -13.49 -9.56
C MET A 665 16.21 -13.08 -10.92
N LYS A 666 15.71 -12.02 -11.55
CA LYS A 666 16.21 -11.49 -12.82
C LYS A 666 17.70 -11.14 -12.74
N LYS A 667 18.13 -10.39 -11.71
CA LYS A 667 19.54 -10.04 -11.50
C LYS A 667 20.41 -11.27 -11.23
N GLY A 668 19.89 -12.29 -10.55
CA GLY A 668 20.58 -13.57 -10.41
C GLY A 668 20.73 -14.32 -11.74
N VAL A 669 19.70 -14.31 -12.59
CA VAL A 669 19.73 -14.91 -13.93
C VAL A 669 20.71 -14.19 -14.85
N GLU A 670 20.80 -12.86 -14.78
CA GLU A 670 21.78 -12.06 -15.54
C GLU A 670 23.22 -12.53 -15.28
N VAL A 671 23.53 -12.98 -14.05
CA VAL A 671 24.85 -13.56 -13.72
C VAL A 671 25.03 -14.96 -14.30
N LEU A 672 23.98 -15.77 -14.34
CA LEU A 672 24.00 -17.13 -14.89
C LEU A 672 23.99 -17.14 -16.42
N GLN A 673 23.45 -16.11 -17.07
CA GLN A 673 23.17 -16.08 -18.50
C GLN A 673 24.38 -16.42 -19.38
N PRO A 674 25.60 -15.87 -19.16
CA PRO A 674 26.77 -16.25 -19.95
C PRO A 674 27.17 -17.73 -19.82
N TYR A 675 26.86 -18.34 -18.67
CA TYR A 675 27.18 -19.75 -18.38
C TYR A 675 26.09 -20.69 -18.90
N LEU A 676 24.82 -20.29 -18.81
CA LEU A 676 23.68 -21.01 -19.38
C LEU A 676 23.76 -21.07 -20.92
N GLU A 677 24.28 -20.02 -21.56
CA GLU A 677 24.49 -19.99 -23.01
C GLU A 677 25.69 -20.85 -23.46
N SER A 678 26.63 -21.15 -22.54
CA SER A 678 27.82 -21.95 -22.82
C SER A 678 27.60 -23.46 -22.82
N ASP A 679 26.51 -23.96 -22.22
CA ASP A 679 26.14 -25.38 -22.14
C ASP A 679 25.06 -25.83 -23.15
N GLY A 680 24.79 -25.01 -24.17
CA GLY A 680 23.78 -25.31 -25.21
C GLY A 680 22.36 -24.95 -24.78
N PRO A 681 21.43 -24.77 -25.74
CA PRO A 681 20.14 -24.16 -25.47
C PRO A 681 19.29 -24.99 -24.50
N VAL A 682 18.79 -24.33 -23.45
CA VAL A 682 17.67 -24.80 -22.62
C VAL A 682 16.54 -25.22 -23.57
N GLU A 683 16.03 -26.45 -23.43
CA GLU A 683 14.81 -26.86 -24.14
C GLU A 683 13.68 -25.87 -23.80
N LYS A 684 13.18 -25.16 -24.81
CA LYS A 684 12.06 -24.22 -24.65
C LYS A 684 10.84 -25.03 -24.21
N LYS A 685 10.34 -24.82 -22.99
CA LYS A 685 9.13 -25.50 -22.49
C LYS A 685 7.91 -25.24 -23.38
N GLY A 686 7.87 -24.07 -24.02
CA GLY A 686 6.93 -23.71 -25.07
C GLY A 686 6.78 -22.19 -25.18
N THR A 687 5.94 -21.75 -26.11
CA THR A 687 5.67 -20.34 -26.40
C THR A 687 4.25 -19.97 -25.98
N VAL A 688 4.14 -18.90 -25.20
CA VAL A 688 2.87 -18.32 -24.71
C VAL A 688 2.73 -16.92 -25.27
N VAL A 689 1.62 -16.63 -25.94
CA VAL A 689 1.22 -15.26 -26.25
C VAL A 689 0.31 -14.79 -25.14
N PHE A 690 0.67 -13.69 -24.47
CA PHE A 690 -0.06 -13.18 -23.30
C PHE A 690 -0.53 -11.74 -23.56
N ALA A 691 -1.84 -11.51 -23.46
CA ALA A 691 -2.45 -10.19 -23.63
C ALA A 691 -3.47 -9.89 -22.53
N THR A 692 -3.64 -8.61 -22.18
CA THR A 692 -4.95 -8.20 -21.65
C THR A 692 -5.88 -7.98 -22.84
N VAL A 693 -7.11 -8.41 -22.67
CA VAL A 693 -8.08 -8.40 -23.76
C VAL A 693 -8.46 -6.98 -24.19
N LYS A 694 -8.98 -6.83 -25.40
CA LYS A 694 -9.46 -5.55 -25.92
C LYS A 694 -10.39 -4.85 -24.92
N GLY A 695 -10.13 -3.57 -24.70
CA GLY A 695 -10.85 -2.74 -23.75
C GLY A 695 -10.38 -2.86 -22.31
N ASP A 696 -9.55 -3.85 -21.97
CA ASP A 696 -8.99 -3.99 -20.65
C ASP A 696 -7.56 -3.47 -20.62
N ILE A 697 -7.34 -2.53 -19.73
CA ILE A 697 -6.11 -1.75 -19.58
C ILE A 697 -5.35 -2.11 -18.30
N HIS A 698 -5.87 -3.04 -17.51
CA HIS A 698 -5.25 -3.47 -16.27
C HIS A 698 -4.34 -4.67 -16.55
N ASP A 699 -3.04 -4.46 -16.46
CA ASP A 699 -2.03 -5.44 -16.84
C ASP A 699 -1.10 -5.83 -15.70
N ILE A 700 -1.29 -5.31 -14.48
CA ILE A 700 -0.44 -5.65 -13.32
C ILE A 700 -0.41 -7.16 -13.11
N GLY A 701 -1.58 -7.80 -12.94
CA GLY A 701 -1.66 -9.25 -12.76
C GLY A 701 -1.07 -10.02 -13.93
N LYS A 702 -1.29 -9.54 -15.17
CA LYS A 702 -0.70 -10.12 -16.39
C LYS A 702 0.83 -10.03 -16.39
N ASN A 703 1.39 -8.86 -16.08
CA ASN A 703 2.83 -8.63 -16.09
C ASN A 703 3.54 -9.49 -15.03
N ILE A 704 2.93 -9.66 -13.85
CA ILE A 704 3.43 -10.59 -12.83
C ILE A 704 3.36 -12.04 -13.35
N CYS A 705 2.26 -12.45 -13.97
CA CYS A 705 2.14 -13.78 -14.58
C CYS A 705 3.16 -14.02 -15.70
N ILE A 706 3.44 -13.03 -16.55
CA ILE A 706 4.45 -13.08 -17.61
C ILE A 706 5.84 -13.27 -16.99
N LEU A 707 6.15 -12.49 -15.96
CA LEU A 707 7.40 -12.58 -15.22
C LEU A 707 7.60 -13.97 -14.63
N MET A 708 6.55 -14.54 -14.01
CA MET A 708 6.56 -15.92 -13.55
C MET A 708 6.85 -16.87 -14.71
N LEU A 709 6.04 -16.88 -15.77
CA LEU A 709 6.21 -17.81 -16.91
C LEU A 709 7.62 -17.73 -17.54
N ARG A 710 8.17 -16.52 -17.76
CA ARG A 710 9.54 -16.33 -18.25
C ARG A 710 10.56 -16.97 -17.30
N ASN A 711 10.39 -16.76 -16.00
CA ASN A 711 11.22 -17.36 -14.96
C ASN A 711 11.14 -18.90 -14.93
N PHE A 712 10.09 -19.52 -15.48
CA PHE A 712 9.98 -20.98 -15.61
C PHE A 712 10.42 -21.54 -16.96
N GLY A 713 11.09 -20.73 -17.81
CA GLY A 713 11.65 -21.17 -19.09
C GLY A 713 10.67 -21.17 -20.26
N TYR A 714 9.54 -20.48 -20.13
CA TYR A 714 8.62 -20.25 -21.24
C TYR A 714 9.05 -19.04 -22.07
N ASN A 715 8.90 -19.15 -23.39
CA ASN A 715 9.03 -18.01 -24.29
C ASN A 715 7.71 -17.23 -24.29
N VAL A 716 7.65 -16.13 -23.55
CA VAL A 716 6.41 -15.34 -23.41
C VAL A 716 6.47 -14.09 -24.30
N ILE A 717 5.60 -14.06 -25.30
CA ILE A 717 5.35 -12.90 -26.15
C ILE A 717 4.30 -12.04 -25.44
N ASP A 718 4.76 -10.94 -24.87
CA ASP A 718 3.91 -9.98 -24.20
C ASP A 718 3.31 -9.03 -25.23
N MET A 719 1.99 -9.11 -25.42
CA MET A 719 1.27 -8.25 -26.36
C MET A 719 0.87 -6.91 -25.74
N GLY A 720 1.16 -6.69 -24.45
CA GLY A 720 0.75 -5.50 -23.73
C GLY A 720 -0.71 -5.59 -23.29
N ARG A 721 -1.39 -4.46 -23.37
CA ARG A 721 -2.76 -4.28 -22.87
C ARG A 721 -3.69 -3.72 -23.94
N ASN A 722 -5.00 -3.87 -23.75
CA ASN A 722 -6.03 -3.45 -24.69
C ASN A 722 -5.80 -4.04 -26.11
N VAL A 723 -5.47 -5.33 -26.18
CA VAL A 723 -5.03 -5.93 -27.45
C VAL A 723 -6.20 -6.49 -28.24
N PRO A 724 -6.39 -6.10 -29.52
CA PRO A 724 -7.40 -6.69 -30.39
C PRO A 724 -7.16 -8.19 -30.63
N LEU A 725 -8.23 -8.97 -30.70
CA LEU A 725 -8.16 -10.42 -30.89
C LEU A 725 -7.36 -10.85 -32.13
N GLU A 726 -7.58 -10.21 -33.28
CA GLU A 726 -6.85 -10.56 -34.52
C GLU A 726 -5.34 -10.38 -34.35
N THR A 727 -4.90 -9.32 -33.66
CA THR A 727 -3.48 -9.08 -33.36
C THR A 727 -2.91 -10.17 -32.44
N ILE A 728 -3.68 -10.65 -31.47
CA ILE A 728 -3.28 -11.77 -30.60
C ILE A 728 -3.10 -13.05 -31.42
N LEU A 729 -4.04 -13.36 -32.31
CA LEU A 729 -3.98 -14.57 -33.15
C LEU A 729 -2.87 -14.50 -34.20
N GLU A 730 -2.60 -13.32 -34.77
CA GLU A 730 -1.47 -13.08 -35.67
C GLU A 730 -0.14 -13.34 -34.97
N ALA A 731 0.05 -12.79 -33.76
CA ALA A 731 1.24 -13.02 -32.96
C ALA A 731 1.39 -14.49 -32.55
N ALA A 732 0.30 -15.16 -32.18
CA ALA A 732 0.30 -16.59 -31.86
C ALA A 732 0.78 -17.44 -33.04
N ARG A 733 0.36 -17.07 -34.26
CA ARG A 733 0.81 -17.73 -35.50
C ARG A 733 2.27 -17.42 -35.80
N GLU A 734 2.69 -16.15 -35.72
CA GLU A 734 4.05 -15.71 -36.04
C GLU A 734 5.09 -16.37 -35.12
N HIS A 735 4.77 -16.49 -33.84
CA HIS A 735 5.67 -17.05 -32.83
C HIS A 735 5.47 -18.54 -32.56
N ASN A 736 4.60 -19.22 -33.33
CA ASN A 736 4.25 -20.64 -33.13
C ASN A 736 3.87 -20.95 -31.68
N ALA A 737 2.99 -20.14 -31.11
CA ALA A 737 2.52 -20.29 -29.74
C ALA A 737 1.68 -21.56 -29.56
N GLN A 738 1.82 -22.21 -28.40
CA GLN A 738 0.96 -23.31 -27.98
C GLN A 738 -0.21 -22.80 -27.13
N ILE A 739 0.01 -21.71 -26.41
CA ILE A 739 -0.96 -21.13 -25.47
C ILE A 739 -1.23 -19.68 -25.83
N VAL A 740 -2.52 -19.31 -25.86
CA VAL A 740 -3.02 -17.94 -25.83
C VAL A 740 -3.53 -17.67 -24.41
N ALA A 741 -2.83 -16.81 -23.67
CA ALA A 741 -3.16 -16.43 -22.31
C ALA A 741 -3.83 -15.04 -22.28
N LEU A 742 -5.02 -14.97 -21.70
CA LEU A 742 -5.86 -13.77 -21.71
C LEU A 742 -6.14 -13.30 -20.28
N SER A 743 -5.99 -11.99 -20.04
CA SER A 743 -6.30 -11.36 -18.75
C SER A 743 -7.37 -10.27 -18.88
N ALA A 744 -8.25 -10.17 -17.89
CA ALA A 744 -9.21 -9.07 -17.73
C ALA A 744 -9.42 -8.74 -16.23
N LEU A 745 -9.39 -7.46 -15.88
CA LEU A 745 -9.73 -6.94 -14.56
C LEU A 745 -11.10 -6.23 -14.56
N MET A 746 -11.57 -5.76 -15.71
CA MET A 746 -12.88 -5.13 -15.81
C MET A 746 -13.95 -6.16 -16.15
N THR A 747 -15.05 -6.07 -15.44
CA THR A 747 -16.23 -6.91 -15.71
C THR A 747 -16.75 -6.71 -17.14
N THR A 748 -16.48 -5.53 -17.69
CA THR A 748 -16.97 -5.03 -18.98
C THR A 748 -16.21 -5.62 -20.16
N THR A 749 -14.99 -6.11 -19.95
CA THR A 749 -14.04 -6.56 -20.97
C THR A 749 -13.85 -8.08 -20.98
N MET A 750 -14.25 -8.78 -19.90
CA MET A 750 -14.12 -10.23 -19.75
C MET A 750 -14.68 -11.03 -20.94
N MET A 751 -15.64 -10.44 -21.67
CA MET A 751 -16.27 -11.07 -22.83
C MET A 751 -15.44 -11.20 -24.08
N GLN A 752 -14.37 -10.43 -24.16
CA GLN A 752 -13.37 -10.64 -25.20
C GLN A 752 -12.67 -12.00 -25.06
N MET A 753 -12.63 -12.59 -23.86
CA MET A 753 -12.08 -13.95 -23.66
C MET A 753 -12.96 -15.00 -24.34
N LYS A 754 -14.29 -14.90 -24.21
CA LYS A 754 -15.22 -15.79 -24.90
C LYS A 754 -15.10 -15.62 -26.41
N LEU A 755 -15.06 -14.38 -26.89
CA LEU A 755 -14.87 -14.09 -28.32
C LEU A 755 -13.60 -14.75 -28.85
N ALA A 756 -12.50 -14.72 -28.08
CA ALA A 756 -11.26 -15.38 -28.45
C ALA A 756 -11.40 -16.90 -28.54
N ILE A 757 -12.02 -17.54 -27.54
CA ILE A 757 -12.23 -18.99 -27.51
C ILE A 757 -13.12 -19.43 -28.66
N ASP A 758 -14.28 -18.78 -28.84
CA ASP A 758 -15.22 -19.08 -29.94
C ASP A 758 -14.50 -18.95 -31.29
N THR A 759 -13.71 -17.88 -31.50
CA THR A 759 -12.98 -17.67 -32.75
C THR A 759 -11.89 -18.72 -32.98
N ILE A 760 -11.18 -19.15 -31.94
CA ILE A 760 -10.16 -20.21 -32.01
C ILE A 760 -10.80 -21.55 -32.36
N GLU A 761 -11.95 -21.87 -31.76
CA GLU A 761 -12.73 -23.09 -32.03
C GLU A 761 -13.30 -23.09 -33.47
N GLU A 762 -13.96 -22.00 -33.88
CA GLU A 762 -14.55 -21.82 -35.21
C GLU A 762 -13.51 -21.89 -36.33
N ARG A 763 -12.32 -21.33 -36.11
CA ARG A 763 -11.21 -21.35 -37.09
C ARG A 763 -10.34 -22.60 -36.98
N HIS A 764 -10.65 -23.53 -36.07
CA HIS A 764 -9.87 -24.74 -35.80
C HIS A 764 -8.38 -24.48 -35.57
N LEU A 765 -8.07 -23.42 -34.81
CA LEU A 765 -6.69 -23.04 -34.52
C LEU A 765 -6.10 -23.94 -33.41
N PRO A 766 -4.80 -24.27 -33.47
CA PRO A 766 -4.20 -25.30 -32.61
C PRO A 766 -3.84 -24.79 -31.20
N TYR A 767 -4.37 -23.65 -30.78
CA TYR A 767 -3.96 -22.97 -29.54
C TYR A 767 -4.84 -23.40 -28.37
N LYS A 768 -4.22 -23.65 -27.22
CA LYS A 768 -4.94 -23.75 -25.95
C LYS A 768 -5.15 -22.38 -25.33
N VAL A 769 -6.32 -22.15 -24.77
CA VAL A 769 -6.69 -20.86 -24.18
C VAL A 769 -6.72 -20.95 -22.66
N MET A 770 -5.85 -20.19 -22.01
CA MET A 770 -5.93 -19.97 -20.56
C MET A 770 -6.40 -18.55 -20.25
N ILE A 771 -7.28 -18.42 -19.26
CA ILE A 771 -7.86 -17.14 -18.87
C ILE A 771 -7.60 -16.82 -17.40
N GLY A 772 -7.65 -15.54 -17.03
CA GLY A 772 -7.55 -15.10 -15.63
C GLY A 772 -7.80 -13.60 -15.44
N GLY A 773 -7.67 -13.14 -14.20
CA GLY A 773 -7.87 -11.75 -13.79
C GLY A 773 -9.01 -11.59 -12.76
N ALA A 774 -9.05 -10.46 -12.07
CA ALA A 774 -9.77 -10.31 -10.79
C ALA A 774 -11.29 -10.57 -10.87
N VAL A 775 -11.87 -10.40 -12.06
CA VAL A 775 -13.30 -10.58 -12.33
C VAL A 775 -13.66 -11.94 -12.93
N VAL A 776 -12.65 -12.76 -13.23
CA VAL A 776 -12.82 -14.11 -13.78
C VAL A 776 -13.09 -15.07 -12.61
N THR A 777 -14.00 -16.03 -12.82
CA THR A 777 -14.34 -17.05 -11.83
C THR A 777 -14.30 -18.43 -12.47
N THR A 778 -14.17 -19.48 -11.65
CA THR A 778 -14.22 -20.88 -12.14
C THR A 778 -15.49 -21.13 -12.95
N LYS A 779 -16.63 -20.64 -12.48
CA LYS A 779 -17.92 -20.78 -13.16
C LYS A 779 -17.91 -20.10 -14.55
N PHE A 780 -17.32 -18.91 -14.67
CA PHE A 780 -17.22 -18.23 -15.95
C PHE A 780 -16.31 -18.97 -16.93
N ALA A 781 -15.16 -19.47 -16.44
CA ALA A 781 -14.23 -20.24 -17.26
C ALA A 781 -14.87 -21.52 -17.82
N GLU A 782 -15.66 -22.23 -17.01
CA GLU A 782 -16.44 -23.39 -17.42
C GLU A 782 -17.52 -23.03 -18.45
N GLU A 783 -18.25 -21.92 -18.24
CA GLU A 783 -19.32 -21.46 -19.12
C GLU A 783 -18.81 -21.13 -20.54
N ILE A 784 -17.64 -20.50 -20.63
CA ILE A 784 -17.02 -20.15 -21.92
C ILE A 784 -16.12 -21.26 -22.48
N LYS A 785 -16.03 -22.40 -21.78
CA LYS A 785 -15.21 -23.56 -22.15
C LYS A 785 -13.72 -23.23 -22.34
N ALA A 786 -13.15 -22.39 -21.49
CA ALA A 786 -11.70 -22.16 -21.49
C ALA A 786 -10.94 -23.47 -21.19
N ASP A 787 -9.79 -23.69 -21.84
CA ASP A 787 -8.96 -24.86 -21.56
C ASP A 787 -8.35 -24.82 -20.15
N GLY A 788 -8.18 -23.60 -19.59
CA GLY A 788 -7.62 -23.42 -18.26
C GLY A 788 -8.00 -22.09 -17.59
N TYR A 789 -8.13 -22.11 -16.26
CA TYR A 789 -8.37 -20.93 -15.45
C TYR A 789 -7.27 -20.72 -14.40
N GLY A 790 -6.55 -19.61 -14.51
CA GLY A 790 -5.58 -19.17 -13.52
C GLY A 790 -6.25 -18.30 -12.46
N LYS A 791 -6.60 -18.89 -11.31
CA LYS A 791 -7.28 -18.19 -10.21
C LYS A 791 -6.47 -17.05 -9.59
N ASP A 792 -5.14 -17.16 -9.62
CA ASP A 792 -4.19 -16.23 -9.05
C ASP A 792 -2.85 -16.39 -9.79
N VAL A 793 -1.91 -15.48 -9.49
CA VAL A 793 -0.54 -15.51 -10.04
C VAL A 793 0.17 -16.83 -9.74
N GLY A 794 -0.08 -17.46 -8.59
CA GLY A 794 0.58 -18.70 -8.17
C GLY A 794 0.20 -19.89 -9.05
N ALA A 795 -1.02 -19.91 -9.57
CA ALA A 795 -1.54 -21.01 -10.39
C ALA A 795 -1.03 -20.99 -11.85
N VAL A 796 -0.54 -19.85 -12.36
CA VAL A 796 -0.31 -19.64 -13.81
C VAL A 796 0.70 -20.62 -14.42
N VAL A 797 1.74 -20.97 -13.69
CA VAL A 797 2.85 -21.80 -14.17
C VAL A 797 2.43 -23.26 -14.25
N GLY A 798 1.81 -23.77 -13.18
CA GLY A 798 1.31 -25.15 -13.14
C GLY A 798 0.23 -25.37 -14.21
N LEU A 799 -0.61 -24.36 -14.46
CA LEU A 799 -1.60 -24.40 -15.52
C LEU A 799 -0.97 -24.44 -16.92
N ALA A 800 0.05 -23.62 -17.17
CA ALA A 800 0.77 -23.65 -18.44
C ALA A 800 1.45 -25.01 -18.69
N GLU A 801 2.04 -25.62 -17.65
CA GLU A 801 2.64 -26.96 -17.75
C GLU A 801 1.60 -28.02 -18.15
N GLN A 802 0.42 -28.00 -17.53
CA GLN A 802 -0.68 -28.90 -17.87
C GLN A 802 -1.17 -28.73 -19.31
N LEU A 803 -1.32 -27.49 -19.77
CA LEU A 803 -1.82 -27.20 -21.12
C LEU A 803 -0.81 -27.57 -22.21
N ILE A 804 0.48 -27.32 -21.99
CA ILE A 804 1.53 -27.76 -22.93
C ILE A 804 1.60 -29.27 -23.01
N GLN A 805 1.50 -29.98 -21.88
CA GLN A 805 1.46 -31.43 -21.86
C GLN A 805 0.28 -31.97 -22.69
N ALA A 806 -0.90 -31.36 -22.54
CA ALA A 806 -2.08 -31.70 -23.35
C ALA A 806 -1.89 -31.41 -24.85
N CYS A 807 -1.15 -30.36 -25.22
CA CYS A 807 -0.76 -30.09 -26.62
C CYS A 807 0.18 -31.16 -27.18
N MET A 808 1.07 -31.73 -26.36
CA MET A 808 2.00 -32.80 -26.78
C MET A 808 1.29 -34.14 -26.96
N GLU A 809 0.30 -34.45 -26.12
CA GLU A 809 -0.48 -35.70 -26.19
C GLU A 809 -1.46 -35.74 -27.38
N THR A 810 -1.74 -34.61 -28.02
CA THR A 810 -2.67 -34.48 -29.15
C THR A 810 -1.98 -34.45 -30.53
N GLN A 811 -0.64 -34.47 -30.61
CA GLN A 811 0.09 -34.64 -31.87
C GLN A 811 0.23 -36.13 -32.25
N PRO A 812 -0.18 -36.58 -33.46
CA PRO A 812 0.02 -37.97 -33.85
C PRO A 812 1.52 -38.27 -34.06
N PRO A 813 2.00 -39.48 -33.72
CA PRO A 813 3.41 -39.83 -33.87
C PRO A 813 3.83 -39.75 -35.34
N ALA A 814 4.91 -39.02 -35.61
CA ALA A 814 5.51 -38.91 -36.92
C ALA A 814 5.85 -40.29 -37.50
N TYR A 815 5.40 -40.53 -38.74
CA TYR A 815 5.61 -41.74 -39.52
C TYR A 815 7.07 -42.22 -39.47
N SER A 816 7.30 -43.41 -38.93
CA SER A 816 8.56 -44.14 -39.06
C SER A 816 8.73 -44.63 -40.50
N ILE A 817 9.57 -43.96 -41.30
CA ILE A 817 10.00 -44.52 -42.59
C ILE A 817 11.01 -45.64 -42.29
N SER A 818 10.53 -46.86 -42.49
CA SER A 818 11.26 -48.12 -42.54
C SER A 818 12.55 -48.00 -43.37
N LYS A 819 13.69 -48.28 -42.73
CA LYS A 819 14.91 -48.73 -43.41
C LYS A 819 14.66 -50.15 -43.93
N SER A 820 14.48 -50.31 -45.23
CA SER A 820 14.73 -51.60 -45.88
C SER A 820 15.29 -51.44 -47.30
N LYS A 821 16.46 -52.07 -47.52
CA LYS A 821 17.06 -52.55 -48.78
C LYS A 821 17.82 -51.58 -49.71
N MET A 822 19.09 -51.40 -49.37
CA MET A 822 20.28 -51.75 -50.18
C MET A 822 21.32 -52.26 -49.16
N LYS A 823 21.79 -53.50 -49.09
CA LYS A 823 21.89 -54.64 -50.01
C LYS A 823 21.11 -55.86 -49.55
#